data_AF-A0AA42XMP2-F1
#
_entry.id   AF-A0AA42XMP2-F1
#
_cell.length_a   1.000
_cell.length_b   1.000
_cell.length_c   1.000
_cell.angle_alpha   90.00
_cell.angle_beta   90.00
_cell.angle_gamma   90.00
#
_symmetry.space_group_name_H-M   'P 1'
#
loop_
_entity.id
_entity.type
_entity.pdbx_description
1 polymer ?
#
loop_
_entity_poly.entity_id
_entity_poly.type
_entity_poly.pdbx_seq_one_letter_code
_entity_poly.pdbx_strand_id
1 'polypeptide(L)'
;MAQHDYSRKEVLDIVEQVARHKGIPVDDFMRFAHIETGGSFNERAHNTSSGAKGLFQFVPGSARQYHLTGHEFDPTRNTEAAAQMYQDNLDSMARRNERTGQPYLSGGATPTGLDLYLAHQQGSAGYGSVQTAIATGTFGVVRNGHGEEINMRRNVLNQIGSDAKALTGHTLAEMRGMNDGDLARTFSSYYIHKYAAISIPEKNIAPQTVAQGQGQSPAAPAQASAAVAAGAAALAATATAAAAPKPGIELQAAYEAGVKYDDVRYAINIPGHALYVPGKTGKNVEQGYIDCSGWVGTLQNRTMDEINQKAGHAVFSKADRIDLGNLGSGGIVRKAFDQSGVLLDRDAILKPDALKEGMIIGLDTAKTRHEHWNGIDHIVMVVRDPNTDKLLISQSTGSKGVHTMPVEDYLKQVKEHPNWKLYASDPLSKARDLLENRTQSHEQTQGKPAAEHKAAATPHAELYKQGAHSEGVRKVQEQLGHLGYVGADGKPLVEDGRFGRNTDAAVRQLQKDNGLVADGIVGTKTLEAIKDARERPLLNDERHPRNPLFIQASKGLELMPAGTFKDRHALESAAAALTKEAHAAGLQRIDSVVPSPNGERLFAVQGTIGDPAASRVAVDTRAASEQSLALSSGAVQGAPNVLHPQQDAQQEQARQAQKAMGV
;
A
#
# COMPACT_ATOMS: atom_id res chain seq x y z
N MET A 1 -38.50 25.42 -30.84
CA MET A 1 -39.51 24.36 -31.06
C MET A 1 -40.62 24.59 -30.05
N ALA A 2 -41.89 24.57 -30.48
CA ALA A 2 -43.04 24.88 -29.64
C ALA A 2 -43.07 23.94 -28.41
N GLN A 3 -43.13 24.52 -27.21
CA GLN A 3 -43.15 23.79 -25.95
C GLN A 3 -44.50 23.09 -25.80
N HIS A 4 -44.47 21.76 -25.78
CA HIS A 4 -45.60 20.95 -25.37
C HIS A 4 -45.66 20.98 -23.84
N ASP A 5 -46.75 21.50 -23.27
CA ASP A 5 -47.01 21.42 -21.83
C ASP A 5 -47.63 20.05 -21.53
N TYR A 6 -46.97 19.26 -20.70
CA TYR A 6 -47.41 17.91 -20.37
C TYR A 6 -48.43 17.97 -19.23
N SER A 7 -49.51 17.20 -19.34
CA SER A 7 -50.40 16.99 -18.19
C SER A 7 -49.70 16.13 -17.14
N ARG A 8 -50.11 16.28 -15.86
CA ARG A 8 -49.64 15.42 -14.76
C ARG A 8 -49.78 13.93 -15.10
N LYS A 9 -50.88 13.54 -15.76
CA LYS A 9 -51.09 12.15 -16.16
C LYS A 9 -50.04 11.68 -17.17
N GLU A 10 -49.75 12.48 -18.19
CA GLU A 10 -48.72 12.15 -19.19
C GLU A 10 -47.33 12.06 -18.56
N VAL A 11 -46.99 12.97 -17.64
CA VAL A 11 -45.73 12.91 -16.89
C VAL A 11 -45.63 11.61 -16.09
N LEU A 12 -46.68 11.24 -15.35
CA LEU A 12 -46.72 9.99 -14.60
C LEU A 12 -46.60 8.77 -15.55
N ASP A 13 -47.27 8.78 -16.71
CA ASP A 13 -47.15 7.72 -17.71
C ASP A 13 -45.72 7.60 -18.25
N ILE A 14 -45.03 8.71 -18.50
CA ILE A 14 -43.63 8.74 -18.95
C ILE A 14 -42.71 8.11 -17.89
N VAL A 15 -42.82 8.52 -16.62
CA VAL A 15 -42.00 7.98 -15.52
C VAL A 15 -42.21 6.46 -15.40
N GLU A 16 -43.45 5.99 -15.49
CA GLU A 16 -43.77 4.56 -15.43
C GLU A 16 -43.19 3.79 -16.63
N GLN A 17 -43.35 4.32 -17.84
CA GLN A 17 -42.85 3.65 -19.06
C GLN A 17 -41.34 3.51 -19.04
N VAL A 18 -40.61 4.57 -18.68
CA VAL A 18 -39.14 4.52 -18.60
C VAL A 18 -38.71 3.55 -17.49
N ALA A 19 -39.35 3.58 -16.31
CA ALA A 19 -39.05 2.63 -15.24
C ALA A 19 -39.18 1.17 -15.73
N ARG A 20 -40.31 0.83 -16.34
CA ARG A 20 -40.57 -0.52 -16.86
C ARG A 20 -39.55 -0.92 -17.94
N HIS A 21 -39.27 -0.03 -18.89
CA HIS A 21 -38.31 -0.29 -19.96
C HIS A 21 -36.88 -0.50 -19.44
N LYS A 22 -36.50 0.22 -18.37
CA LYS A 22 -35.17 0.14 -17.77
C LYS A 22 -35.06 -0.92 -16.65
N GLY A 23 -36.15 -1.65 -16.36
CA GLY A 23 -36.16 -2.66 -15.31
C GLY A 23 -36.11 -2.09 -13.89
N ILE A 24 -36.49 -0.82 -13.71
CA ILE A 24 -36.53 -0.14 -12.41
C ILE A 24 -37.91 -0.35 -11.78
N PRO A 25 -38.02 -0.67 -10.47
CA PRO A 25 -39.30 -0.72 -9.80
C PRO A 25 -40.08 0.59 -9.95
N VAL A 26 -41.30 0.52 -10.49
CA VAL A 26 -42.13 1.71 -10.78
C VAL A 26 -42.43 2.51 -9.52
N ASP A 27 -42.73 1.83 -8.41
CA ASP A 27 -42.99 2.46 -7.12
C ASP A 27 -41.81 3.32 -6.68
N ASP A 28 -40.59 2.80 -6.82
CA ASP A 28 -39.38 3.49 -6.41
C ASP A 28 -39.12 4.75 -7.21
N PHE A 29 -39.24 4.65 -8.53
CA PHE A 29 -38.95 5.77 -9.41
C PHE A 29 -40.00 6.88 -9.31
N MET A 30 -41.25 6.49 -9.03
CA MET A 30 -42.35 7.41 -8.78
C MET A 30 -42.20 8.16 -7.45
N ARG A 31 -41.82 7.47 -6.38
CA ARG A 31 -41.55 8.11 -5.08
C ARG A 31 -40.39 9.09 -5.16
N PHE A 32 -39.37 8.75 -5.93
CA PHE A 32 -38.25 9.65 -6.17
C PHE A 32 -38.71 10.96 -6.85
N ALA A 33 -39.38 10.87 -8.00
CA ALA A 33 -39.92 12.05 -8.68
C ALA A 33 -40.92 12.83 -7.80
N HIS A 34 -41.70 12.12 -6.96
CA HIS A 34 -42.58 12.75 -5.98
C HIS A 34 -41.79 13.62 -5.00
N ILE A 35 -40.70 13.11 -4.42
CA ILE A 35 -39.92 13.89 -3.44
C ILE A 35 -39.30 15.13 -4.10
N GLU A 36 -38.65 14.96 -5.26
CA GLU A 36 -37.95 16.05 -5.96
C GLU A 36 -38.86 17.18 -6.43
N THR A 37 -40.12 16.85 -6.74
CA THR A 37 -41.12 17.83 -7.21
C THR A 37 -42.10 18.26 -6.13
N GLY A 38 -41.93 17.82 -4.88
CA GLY A 38 -42.88 18.07 -3.79
C GLY A 38 -44.28 17.50 -4.07
N GLY A 39 -44.35 16.40 -4.79
CA GLY A 39 -45.57 15.69 -5.17
C GLY A 39 -46.29 16.26 -6.38
N SER A 40 -45.80 17.35 -6.96
CA SER A 40 -46.46 18.03 -8.10
C SER A 40 -46.25 17.32 -9.44
N PHE A 41 -45.14 16.59 -9.60
CA PHE A 41 -44.69 16.03 -10.89
C PHE A 41 -44.61 17.09 -12.00
N ASN A 42 -44.26 18.33 -11.63
CA ASN A 42 -44.05 19.41 -12.59
C ASN A 42 -42.70 19.21 -13.28
N GLU A 43 -42.72 18.89 -14.59
CA GLU A 43 -41.53 18.71 -15.42
C GLU A 43 -40.72 20.00 -15.60
N ARG A 44 -41.30 21.14 -15.22
CA ARG A 44 -40.66 22.46 -15.22
C ARG A 44 -40.21 22.92 -13.84
N ALA A 45 -40.24 22.04 -12.84
CA ALA A 45 -39.72 22.32 -11.51
C ALA A 45 -38.29 22.84 -11.60
N HIS A 46 -38.03 23.99 -10.97
CA HIS A 46 -36.74 24.66 -11.00
C HIS A 46 -36.41 25.23 -9.63
N ASN A 47 -35.31 24.76 -9.06
CA ASN A 47 -34.74 25.34 -7.86
C ASN A 47 -33.76 26.45 -8.25
N THR A 48 -34.15 27.70 -8.00
CA THR A 48 -33.33 28.88 -8.37
C THR A 48 -32.03 29.00 -7.59
N SER A 49 -31.93 28.37 -6.41
CA SER A 49 -30.75 28.44 -5.56
C SER A 49 -29.67 27.45 -5.97
N SER A 50 -30.04 26.22 -6.36
CA SER A 50 -29.10 25.18 -6.81
C SER A 50 -28.98 25.07 -8.33
N GLY A 51 -29.90 25.66 -9.08
CA GLY A 51 -30.03 25.49 -10.52
C GLY A 51 -30.56 24.12 -10.93
N ALA A 52 -31.10 23.34 -9.98
CA ALA A 52 -31.68 22.03 -10.23
C ALA A 52 -32.98 22.12 -11.03
N LYS A 53 -33.15 21.24 -12.03
CA LYS A 53 -34.26 21.32 -13.00
C LYS A 53 -34.90 19.96 -13.29
N GLY A 54 -36.19 20.03 -13.61
CA GLY A 54 -36.97 18.90 -14.11
C GLY A 54 -37.47 17.95 -13.02
N LEU A 55 -38.02 16.81 -13.44
CA LEU A 55 -38.69 15.84 -12.56
C LEU A 55 -37.76 15.25 -11.50
N PHE A 56 -36.48 15.10 -11.82
CA PHE A 56 -35.46 14.56 -10.93
C PHE A 56 -34.41 15.59 -10.50
N GLN A 57 -34.74 16.89 -10.61
CA GLN A 57 -33.95 18.01 -10.09
C GLN A 57 -32.43 17.93 -10.38
N PHE A 58 -32.09 17.70 -11.66
CA PHE A 58 -30.69 17.65 -12.09
C PHE A 58 -30.03 19.03 -11.96
N VAL A 59 -28.97 19.12 -11.15
CA VAL A 59 -28.08 20.29 -11.10
C VAL A 59 -27.22 20.40 -12.37
N PRO A 60 -26.68 21.58 -12.73
CA PRO A 60 -25.97 21.77 -14.00
C PRO A 60 -24.78 20.82 -14.22
N GLY A 61 -24.08 20.43 -13.16
CA GLY A 61 -22.97 19.46 -13.26
C GLY A 61 -23.45 18.09 -13.70
N SER A 62 -24.45 17.54 -13.01
CA SER A 62 -25.03 16.23 -13.32
C SER A 62 -25.77 16.26 -14.66
N ALA A 63 -26.44 17.37 -15.00
CA ALA A 63 -27.07 17.53 -16.31
C ALA A 63 -26.07 17.44 -17.47
N ARG A 64 -24.82 17.89 -17.29
CA ARG A 64 -23.75 17.66 -18.28
C ARG A 64 -23.32 16.21 -18.32
N GLN A 65 -23.14 15.58 -17.16
CA GLN A 65 -22.70 14.18 -17.05
C GLN A 65 -23.66 13.21 -17.76
N TYR A 66 -24.97 13.42 -17.64
CA TYR A 66 -25.99 12.56 -18.25
C TYR A 66 -26.56 13.14 -19.56
N HIS A 67 -25.80 14.01 -20.24
CA HIS A 67 -26.15 14.55 -21.57
C HIS A 67 -27.52 15.24 -21.65
N LEU A 68 -27.95 15.85 -20.54
CA LEU A 68 -29.25 16.51 -20.39
C LEU A 68 -29.20 18.03 -20.59
N THR A 69 -28.01 18.61 -20.78
CA THR A 69 -27.85 20.07 -20.90
C THR A 69 -28.67 20.64 -22.06
N GLY A 70 -29.56 21.60 -21.75
CA GLY A 70 -30.51 22.19 -22.71
C GLY A 70 -31.81 21.41 -22.88
N HIS A 71 -31.94 20.27 -22.20
CA HIS A 71 -33.09 19.36 -22.26
C HIS A 71 -33.63 19.00 -20.87
N GLU A 72 -33.26 19.76 -19.82
CA GLU A 72 -33.60 19.41 -18.44
C GLU A 72 -35.09 19.36 -18.14
N PHE A 73 -35.92 20.09 -18.91
CA PHE A 73 -37.37 20.11 -18.76
C PHE A 73 -38.11 19.15 -19.71
N ASP A 74 -37.39 18.38 -20.53
CA ASP A 74 -38.01 17.30 -21.30
C ASP A 74 -38.27 16.13 -20.35
N PRO A 75 -39.53 15.76 -20.07
CA PRO A 75 -39.83 14.75 -19.05
C PRO A 75 -39.29 13.38 -19.45
N THR A 76 -39.23 13.03 -20.73
CA THR A 76 -38.70 11.74 -21.18
C THR A 76 -37.19 11.70 -20.98
N ARG A 77 -36.46 12.70 -21.50
CA ARG A 77 -35.00 12.74 -21.39
C ARG A 77 -34.53 12.90 -19.94
N ASN A 78 -35.23 13.71 -19.14
CA ASN A 78 -34.92 13.89 -17.72
C ASN A 78 -35.10 12.56 -16.97
N THR A 79 -36.19 11.83 -17.26
CA THR A 79 -36.46 10.52 -16.68
C THR A 79 -35.47 9.45 -17.15
N GLU A 80 -35.09 9.42 -18.44
CA GLU A 80 -34.07 8.49 -18.94
C GLU A 80 -32.69 8.74 -18.31
N ALA A 81 -32.31 10.02 -18.15
CA ALA A 81 -31.08 10.40 -17.46
C ALA A 81 -31.12 9.96 -15.98
N ALA A 82 -32.27 10.13 -15.31
CA ALA A 82 -32.45 9.65 -13.93
C ALA A 82 -32.36 8.12 -13.85
N ALA A 83 -32.88 7.39 -14.84
CA ALA A 83 -32.80 5.94 -14.88
C ALA A 83 -31.36 5.45 -15.08
N GLN A 84 -30.56 6.15 -15.90
CA GLN A 84 -29.13 5.85 -16.04
C GLN A 84 -28.38 6.11 -14.73
N MET A 85 -28.61 7.28 -14.12
CA MET A 85 -28.02 7.62 -12.82
C MET A 85 -28.42 6.63 -11.72
N TYR A 86 -29.65 6.14 -11.75
CA TYR A 86 -30.13 5.11 -10.83
C TYR A 86 -29.30 3.82 -10.98
N GLN A 87 -29.05 3.36 -12.19
CA GLN A 87 -28.20 2.19 -12.43
C GLN A 87 -26.75 2.43 -11.99
N ASP A 88 -26.19 3.59 -12.30
CA ASP A 88 -24.82 3.95 -11.88
C ASP A 88 -24.68 3.95 -10.36
N ASN A 89 -25.71 4.44 -9.65
CA ASN A 89 -25.79 4.43 -8.19
C ASN A 89 -25.97 3.00 -7.64
N LEU A 90 -26.82 2.17 -8.25
CA LEU A 90 -26.96 0.75 -7.90
C LEU A 90 -25.62 0.04 -7.99
N ASP A 91 -24.92 0.20 -9.10
CA ASP A 91 -23.62 -0.41 -9.33
C ASP A 91 -22.57 0.10 -8.32
N SER A 92 -22.62 1.39 -7.98
CA SER A 92 -21.76 1.98 -6.95
C SER A 92 -22.05 1.39 -5.57
N MET A 93 -23.32 1.21 -5.23
CA MET A 93 -23.76 0.68 -3.94
C MET A 93 -23.50 -0.82 -3.83
N ALA A 94 -23.67 -1.59 -4.91
CA ALA A 94 -23.34 -3.01 -4.95
C ALA A 94 -21.84 -3.23 -4.71
N ARG A 95 -20.99 -2.54 -5.48
CA ARG A 95 -19.52 -2.59 -5.27
C ARG A 95 -19.13 -2.18 -3.86
N ARG A 96 -19.79 -1.16 -3.32
CA ARG A 96 -19.55 -0.68 -1.96
C ARG A 96 -19.99 -1.71 -0.94
N ASN A 97 -21.19 -2.28 -1.03
CA ASN A 97 -21.69 -3.29 -0.10
C ASN A 97 -20.85 -4.57 -0.16
N GLU A 98 -20.48 -5.03 -1.36
CA GLU A 98 -19.53 -6.15 -1.55
C GLU A 98 -18.20 -5.89 -0.85
N ARG A 99 -17.70 -4.65 -0.91
CA ARG A 99 -16.46 -4.27 -0.24
C ARG A 99 -16.65 -4.11 1.26
N THR A 100 -17.69 -3.41 1.70
CA THR A 100 -17.81 -2.90 3.08
C THR A 100 -18.55 -3.84 4.02
N GLY A 101 -19.34 -4.76 3.49
CA GLY A 101 -20.32 -5.54 4.25
C GLY A 101 -21.39 -4.69 4.95
N GLN A 102 -21.38 -3.36 4.76
CA GLN A 102 -22.25 -2.45 5.50
C GLN A 102 -23.67 -2.56 4.98
N PRO A 103 -24.68 -2.66 5.86
CA PRO A 103 -26.08 -2.63 5.46
C PRO A 103 -26.41 -1.40 4.61
N TYR A 104 -27.35 -1.56 3.68
CA TYR A 104 -27.95 -0.41 3.00
C TYR A 104 -28.67 0.49 4.01
N LEU A 105 -28.79 1.79 3.72
CA LEU A 105 -29.38 2.75 4.67
C LEU A 105 -30.87 2.49 4.89
N SER A 106 -31.55 1.83 3.96
CA SER A 106 -32.90 1.28 4.10
C SER A 106 -33.01 0.15 5.12
N GLY A 107 -31.89 -0.47 5.51
CA GLY A 107 -31.85 -1.64 6.38
C GLY A 107 -32.25 -2.94 5.68
N GLY A 108 -32.36 -2.96 4.34
CA GLY A 108 -32.59 -4.17 3.56
C GLY A 108 -31.30 -4.93 3.20
N ALA A 109 -31.45 -6.18 2.74
CA ALA A 109 -30.34 -6.98 2.19
C ALA A 109 -30.00 -6.60 0.74
N THR A 110 -30.89 -5.87 0.06
CA THR A 110 -30.69 -5.33 -1.29
C THR A 110 -31.03 -3.83 -1.27
N PRO A 111 -30.42 -3.02 -2.13
CA PRO A 111 -30.76 -1.61 -2.20
C PRO A 111 -32.20 -1.44 -2.69
N THR A 112 -32.88 -0.46 -2.12
CA THR A 112 -34.26 -0.06 -2.43
C THR A 112 -34.26 1.31 -3.12
N GLY A 113 -35.40 1.77 -3.64
CA GLY A 113 -35.53 3.13 -4.15
C GLY A 113 -35.19 4.21 -3.12
N LEU A 114 -35.36 3.95 -1.83
CA LEU A 114 -34.90 4.83 -0.76
C LEU A 114 -33.37 4.98 -0.77
N ASP A 115 -32.62 3.89 -0.89
CA ASP A 115 -31.16 3.94 -0.93
C ASP A 115 -30.67 4.73 -2.15
N LEU A 116 -31.38 4.57 -3.26
CA LEU A 116 -31.08 5.24 -4.52
C LEU A 116 -31.41 6.73 -4.48
N TYR A 117 -32.51 7.08 -3.84
CA TYR A 117 -32.86 8.47 -3.53
C TYR A 117 -31.81 9.10 -2.59
N LEU A 118 -31.39 8.40 -1.54
CA LEU A 118 -30.34 8.89 -0.63
C LEU A 118 -29.00 9.05 -1.35
N ALA A 119 -28.63 8.11 -2.22
CA ALA A 119 -27.46 8.21 -3.09
C ALA A 119 -27.57 9.34 -4.11
N HIS A 120 -28.77 9.67 -4.59
CA HIS A 120 -28.98 10.85 -5.41
C HIS A 120 -28.78 12.14 -4.62
N GLN A 121 -29.43 12.27 -3.47
CA GLN A 121 -29.37 13.47 -2.62
C GLN A 121 -27.98 13.76 -2.06
N GLN A 122 -27.21 12.71 -1.77
CA GLN A 122 -25.90 12.83 -1.15
C GLN A 122 -24.75 12.66 -2.15
N GLY A 123 -25.02 12.16 -3.36
CA GLY A 123 -24.02 11.46 -4.16
C GLY A 123 -23.67 10.09 -3.56
N SER A 124 -23.08 9.20 -4.37
CA SER A 124 -22.60 7.89 -3.91
C SER A 124 -21.61 8.00 -2.73
N ALA A 125 -20.74 9.02 -2.80
CA ALA A 125 -19.81 9.43 -1.77
C ALA A 125 -20.48 9.76 -0.43
N GLY A 126 -21.49 10.63 -0.48
CA GLY A 126 -22.19 11.11 0.71
C GLY A 126 -23.08 10.03 1.31
N TYR A 127 -23.78 9.25 0.49
CA TYR A 127 -24.49 8.04 0.93
C TYR A 127 -23.54 7.13 1.70
N GLY A 128 -22.36 6.98 1.14
CA GLY A 128 -21.31 6.20 1.72
C GLY A 128 -20.78 6.72 3.04
N SER A 129 -20.61 8.04 3.17
CA SER A 129 -20.20 8.70 4.41
C SER A 129 -21.24 8.54 5.51
N VAL A 130 -22.53 8.52 5.19
CA VAL A 130 -23.61 8.21 6.15
C VAL A 130 -23.49 6.77 6.66
N GLN A 131 -23.26 5.79 5.77
CA GLN A 131 -22.99 4.41 6.19
C GLN A 131 -21.76 4.32 7.11
N THR A 132 -20.69 5.03 6.77
CA THR A 132 -19.47 5.10 7.61
C THR A 132 -19.79 5.67 8.98
N ALA A 133 -20.53 6.78 9.09
CA ALA A 133 -20.91 7.36 10.37
C ALA A 133 -21.72 6.40 11.25
N ILE A 134 -22.65 5.65 10.66
CA ILE A 134 -23.44 4.65 11.39
C ILE A 134 -22.54 3.56 11.98
N ALA A 135 -21.53 3.12 11.22
CA ALA A 135 -20.62 2.04 11.58
C ALA A 135 -19.52 2.47 12.57
N THR A 136 -18.91 3.63 12.35
CA THR A 136 -17.69 4.07 13.06
C THR A 136 -17.93 5.22 14.04
N GLY A 137 -19.11 5.85 13.98
CA GLY A 137 -19.44 7.01 14.79
C GLY A 137 -18.89 8.34 14.24
N THR A 138 -18.30 8.37 13.05
CA THR A 138 -17.79 9.60 12.40
C THR A 138 -18.06 9.59 10.89
N PHE A 139 -18.49 10.73 10.33
CA PHE A 139 -18.69 10.84 8.89
C PHE A 139 -17.41 10.59 8.08
N GLY A 140 -17.55 9.85 6.99
CA GLY A 140 -16.51 9.75 5.96
C GLY A 140 -16.24 11.10 5.29
N VAL A 141 -15.04 11.27 4.75
CA VAL A 141 -14.68 12.47 3.98
C VAL A 141 -15.37 12.40 2.63
N VAL A 142 -16.02 13.49 2.24
CA VAL A 142 -16.70 13.61 0.95
C VAL A 142 -16.23 14.90 0.31
N ARG A 143 -15.93 14.89 -0.99
CA ARG A 143 -15.43 16.09 -1.67
C ARG A 143 -16.32 16.50 -2.84
N ASN A 144 -16.45 17.81 -3.05
CA ASN A 144 -17.17 18.35 -4.20
C ASN A 144 -16.33 18.19 -5.49
N GLY A 145 -16.88 18.56 -6.65
CA GLY A 145 -16.17 18.49 -7.93
C GLY A 145 -14.87 19.33 -8.01
N HIS A 146 -14.70 20.29 -7.10
CA HIS A 146 -13.51 21.12 -6.94
C HIS A 146 -12.53 20.56 -5.90
N GLY A 147 -12.81 19.38 -5.33
CA GLY A 147 -11.95 18.70 -4.35
C GLY A 147 -12.02 19.29 -2.94
N GLU A 148 -12.95 20.19 -2.67
CA GLU A 148 -13.16 20.77 -1.35
C GLU A 148 -13.99 19.81 -0.49
N GLU A 149 -13.65 19.73 0.79
CA GLU A 149 -14.35 18.85 1.72
C GLU A 149 -15.77 19.36 2.00
N ILE A 150 -16.73 18.47 1.88
CA ILE A 150 -18.12 18.71 2.25
C ILE A 150 -18.26 18.41 3.74
N ASN A 151 -18.69 19.41 4.50
CA ASN A 151 -19.10 19.20 5.88
C ASN A 151 -20.39 18.37 5.91
N MET A 152 -20.24 17.05 6.01
CA MET A 152 -21.35 16.09 5.94
C MET A 152 -22.38 16.29 7.04
N ARG A 153 -21.94 16.63 8.25
CA ARG A 153 -22.84 16.95 9.37
C ARG A 153 -23.78 18.10 9.01
N ARG A 154 -23.24 19.21 8.49
CA ARG A 154 -24.02 20.36 8.03
C ARG A 154 -24.90 19.99 6.84
N ASN A 155 -24.38 19.19 5.90
CA ASN A 155 -25.12 18.77 4.71
C ASN A 155 -26.37 17.97 5.08
N VAL A 156 -26.21 16.95 5.93
CA VAL A 156 -27.28 16.11 6.46
C VAL A 156 -28.34 16.94 7.20
N LEU A 157 -27.92 17.83 8.11
CA LEU A 157 -28.84 18.68 8.87
C LEU A 157 -29.64 19.64 7.99
N ASN A 158 -29.04 20.18 6.93
CA ASN A 158 -29.70 21.12 6.02
C ASN A 158 -30.79 20.47 5.16
N GLN A 159 -30.79 19.14 5.04
CA GLN A 159 -31.77 18.39 4.26
C GLN A 159 -32.94 17.85 5.08
N ILE A 160 -32.88 17.98 6.42
CA ILE A 160 -33.95 17.57 7.30
C ILE A 160 -34.97 18.71 7.39
N GLY A 161 -36.22 18.41 7.02
CA GLY A 161 -37.33 19.36 7.04
C GLY A 161 -37.91 19.61 8.43
N SER A 162 -38.90 20.51 8.50
CA SER A 162 -39.62 20.84 9.75
C SER A 162 -40.43 19.67 10.32
N ASP A 163 -40.69 18.66 9.50
CA ASP A 163 -41.37 17.40 9.83
C ASP A 163 -40.49 16.42 10.63
N ALA A 164 -39.22 16.77 10.88
CA ALA A 164 -38.25 15.96 11.65
C ALA A 164 -38.82 15.35 12.93
N LYS A 165 -39.46 16.16 13.78
CA LYS A 165 -39.99 15.70 15.08
C LYS A 165 -41.08 14.65 14.91
N ALA A 166 -41.94 14.82 13.92
CA ALA A 166 -43.02 13.88 13.65
C ALA A 166 -42.48 12.54 13.11
N LEU A 167 -41.43 12.60 12.29
CA LEU A 167 -40.88 11.42 11.60
C LEU A 167 -39.81 10.67 12.40
N THR A 168 -39.11 11.33 13.33
CA THR A 168 -37.98 10.73 14.07
C THR A 168 -38.11 10.79 15.58
N GLY A 169 -39.07 11.57 16.10
CA GLY A 169 -39.16 11.87 17.54
C GLY A 169 -38.21 12.97 18.01
N HIS A 170 -37.26 13.42 17.18
CA HIS A 170 -36.25 14.43 17.54
C HIS A 170 -36.50 15.76 16.82
N THR A 171 -36.26 16.86 17.51
CA THR A 171 -36.21 18.20 16.90
C THR A 171 -34.86 18.43 16.22
N LEU A 172 -34.83 19.35 15.24
CA LEU A 172 -33.58 19.80 14.61
C LEU A 172 -32.56 20.34 15.64
N ALA A 173 -33.03 20.91 16.75
CA ALA A 173 -32.16 21.39 17.83
C ALA A 173 -31.48 20.22 18.56
N GLU A 174 -32.22 19.15 18.88
CA GLU A 174 -31.66 17.94 19.50
C GLU A 174 -30.69 17.24 18.54
N MET A 175 -31.02 17.15 17.25
CA MET A 175 -30.15 16.56 16.23
C MET A 175 -28.79 17.28 16.11
N ARG A 176 -28.76 18.61 16.27
CA ARG A 176 -27.51 19.39 16.27
C ARG A 176 -26.57 19.01 17.42
N GLY A 177 -27.09 18.44 18.51
CA GLY A 177 -26.32 17.97 19.66
C GLY A 177 -25.87 16.51 19.59
N MET A 178 -26.37 15.72 18.63
CA MET A 178 -26.03 14.30 18.50
C MET A 178 -24.58 14.11 18.06
N ASN A 179 -23.94 13.01 18.47
CA ASN A 179 -22.72 12.55 17.79
C ASN A 179 -23.02 12.16 16.32
N ASP A 180 -22.00 12.00 15.49
CA ASP A 180 -22.20 11.78 14.04
C ASP A 180 -22.88 10.45 13.73
N GLY A 181 -22.63 9.40 14.51
CA GLY A 181 -23.31 8.12 14.34
C GLY A 181 -24.81 8.19 14.64
N ASP A 182 -25.18 8.84 15.74
CA ASP A 182 -26.57 9.06 16.12
C ASP A 182 -27.28 10.00 15.13
N LEU A 183 -26.59 11.04 14.66
CA LEU A 183 -27.11 11.92 13.62
C LEU A 183 -27.34 11.16 12.31
N ALA A 184 -26.42 10.30 11.89
CA ALA A 184 -26.54 9.50 10.67
C ALA A 184 -27.68 8.46 10.73
N ARG A 185 -27.87 7.80 11.89
CA ARG A 185 -29.02 6.92 12.12
C ARG A 185 -30.34 7.69 12.09
N THR A 186 -30.38 8.84 12.74
CA THR A 186 -31.57 9.70 12.79
C THR A 186 -31.91 10.28 11.40
N PHE A 187 -30.89 10.65 10.63
CA PHE A 187 -31.05 11.07 9.23
C PHE A 187 -31.61 9.95 8.34
N SER A 188 -31.09 8.73 8.48
CA SER A 188 -31.60 7.58 7.73
C SER A 188 -33.05 7.27 8.14
N SER A 189 -33.34 7.31 9.44
CA SER A 189 -34.70 7.17 10.00
C SER A 189 -35.68 8.20 9.44
N TYR A 190 -35.26 9.47 9.34
CA TYR A 190 -36.07 10.54 8.75
C TYR A 190 -36.53 10.18 7.34
N TYR A 191 -35.61 9.74 6.49
CA TYR A 191 -35.92 9.41 5.10
C TYR A 191 -36.65 8.07 4.94
N ILE A 192 -36.40 7.07 5.79
CA ILE A 192 -37.20 5.84 5.85
C ILE A 192 -38.68 6.17 6.04
N HIS A 193 -39.00 6.98 7.05
CA HIS A 193 -40.39 7.35 7.34
C HIS A 193 -40.98 8.29 6.27
N LYS A 194 -40.18 9.25 5.79
CA LYS A 194 -40.62 10.17 4.73
C LYS A 194 -40.96 9.44 3.44
N TYR A 195 -40.12 8.51 3.02
CA TYR A 195 -40.30 7.71 1.81
C TYR A 195 -41.50 6.76 1.93
N ALA A 196 -41.62 6.08 3.08
CA ALA A 196 -42.73 5.17 3.36
C ALA A 196 -44.09 5.90 3.39
N ALA A 197 -44.14 7.16 3.83
CA ALA A 197 -45.37 7.95 3.89
C ALA A 197 -45.92 8.39 2.52
N ILE A 198 -45.14 8.28 1.44
CA ILE A 198 -45.56 8.74 0.11
C ILE A 198 -46.73 7.91 -0.41
N SER A 199 -47.72 8.61 -0.98
CA SER A 199 -48.89 8.07 -1.65
C SER A 199 -49.04 8.72 -3.02
N ILE A 200 -49.26 7.92 -4.06
CA ILE A 200 -49.55 8.38 -5.43
C ILE A 200 -50.73 7.54 -5.95
N PRO A 201 -51.97 7.93 -5.58
CA PRO A 201 -53.18 7.17 -5.90
C PRO A 201 -53.36 6.94 -7.41
N GLU A 202 -52.95 7.88 -8.25
CA GLU A 202 -53.06 7.81 -9.71
C GLU A 202 -52.29 6.63 -10.32
N LYS A 203 -51.32 6.08 -9.57
CA LYS A 203 -50.50 4.91 -9.95
C LYS A 203 -50.66 3.74 -8.99
N ASN A 204 -51.68 3.76 -8.13
CA ASN A 204 -51.95 2.74 -7.11
C ASN A 204 -50.78 2.53 -6.13
N ILE A 205 -50.04 3.60 -5.84
CA ILE A 205 -48.94 3.59 -4.88
C ILE A 205 -49.47 4.05 -3.53
N ALA A 206 -49.51 3.14 -2.57
CA ALA A 206 -49.97 3.39 -1.20
C ALA A 206 -48.79 3.60 -0.23
N PRO A 207 -48.98 4.25 0.92
CA PRO A 207 -47.98 4.31 1.97
C PRO A 207 -47.52 2.91 2.41
N GLN A 208 -46.23 2.77 2.70
CA GLN A 208 -45.60 1.54 3.13
C GLN A 208 -45.53 1.48 4.66
N THR A 209 -45.60 0.28 5.22
CA THR A 209 -45.34 0.07 6.67
C THR A 209 -43.84 -0.11 6.89
N VAL A 210 -43.25 0.67 7.80
CA VAL A 210 -41.86 0.51 8.21
C VAL A 210 -41.75 -0.72 9.12
N ALA A 211 -40.86 -1.66 8.82
CA ALA A 211 -40.73 -2.89 9.59
C ALA A 211 -40.20 -2.64 11.01
N GLN A 212 -40.58 -3.49 11.97
CA GLN A 212 -40.10 -3.37 13.36
C GLN A 212 -38.56 -3.48 13.42
N GLY A 213 -37.90 -2.47 13.98
CA GLY A 213 -36.44 -2.38 14.07
C GLY A 213 -35.77 -1.63 12.90
N GLN A 214 -36.46 -1.42 11.76
CA GLN A 214 -35.96 -0.56 10.69
C GLN A 214 -36.26 0.91 10.99
N GLY A 215 -35.27 1.79 10.78
CA GLY A 215 -35.43 3.23 10.98
C GLY A 215 -35.62 3.67 12.42
N GLN A 216 -35.21 2.89 13.42
CA GLN A 216 -35.22 3.35 14.82
C GLN A 216 -34.13 4.40 15.04
N SER A 217 -34.56 5.60 15.44
CA SER A 217 -33.64 6.64 15.94
C SER A 217 -33.23 6.32 17.39
N PRO A 218 -32.03 6.75 17.86
CA PRO A 218 -31.63 6.62 19.25
C PRO A 218 -32.69 7.21 20.19
N ALA A 219 -32.89 6.61 21.37
CA ALA A 219 -33.88 7.10 22.33
C ALA A 219 -33.57 8.55 22.75
N ALA A 220 -34.60 9.41 22.75
CA ALA A 220 -34.48 10.76 23.29
C ALA A 220 -34.09 10.71 24.77
N PRO A 221 -33.32 11.70 25.29
CA PRO A 221 -32.76 11.67 26.65
C PRO A 221 -33.79 11.49 27.78
N ALA A 222 -35.08 11.73 27.51
CA ALA A 222 -36.17 11.50 28.47
C ALA A 222 -36.55 10.00 28.67
N GLN A 223 -36.16 9.09 27.77
CA GLN A 223 -36.47 7.65 27.87
C GLN A 223 -35.30 6.78 28.36
N ALA A 224 -34.12 7.36 28.56
CA ALA A 224 -32.93 6.64 29.03
C ALA A 224 -32.98 6.28 30.53
N SER A 225 -33.92 6.83 31.32
CA SER A 225 -33.97 6.61 32.77
C SER A 225 -34.57 5.26 33.19
N ALA A 226 -35.24 4.51 32.30
CA ALA A 226 -35.88 3.24 32.65
C ALA A 226 -35.10 1.99 32.19
N ALA A 227 -34.31 2.07 31.11
CA ALA A 227 -33.61 0.91 30.54
C ALA A 227 -32.16 0.75 31.04
N VAL A 228 -31.55 1.81 31.58
CA VAL A 228 -30.15 1.79 32.04
C VAL A 228 -29.99 1.08 33.40
N ALA A 229 -31.08 0.87 34.14
CA ALA A 229 -31.05 0.18 35.44
C ALA A 229 -30.97 -1.36 35.35
N ALA A 230 -31.33 -1.98 34.21
CA ALA A 230 -31.30 -3.45 34.07
C ALA A 230 -30.02 -3.98 33.40
N GLY A 231 -29.36 -3.19 32.55
CA GLY A 231 -28.13 -3.60 31.85
C GLY A 231 -26.83 -3.33 32.64
N ALA A 232 -26.84 -2.35 33.55
CA ALA A 232 -25.65 -1.96 34.29
C ALA A 232 -25.28 -2.92 35.46
N ALA A 233 -26.23 -3.76 35.92
CA ALA A 233 -25.97 -4.73 36.97
C ALA A 233 -25.36 -6.06 36.45
N ALA A 234 -25.43 -6.33 35.14
CA ALA A 234 -24.88 -7.55 34.55
C ALA A 234 -23.42 -7.41 34.06
N LEU A 235 -22.89 -6.19 33.96
CA LEU A 235 -21.52 -5.91 33.50
C LEU A 235 -20.53 -5.58 34.64
N ALA A 236 -21.00 -5.51 35.89
CA ALA A 236 -20.15 -5.23 37.05
C ALA A 236 -19.71 -6.50 37.82
N ALA A 237 -19.99 -7.70 37.31
CA ALA A 237 -19.69 -8.96 37.99
C ALA A 237 -18.99 -10.01 37.10
N THR A 238 -18.00 -9.61 36.30
CA THR A 238 -16.94 -10.52 35.80
C THR A 238 -15.65 -9.74 35.58
N ALA A 239 -15.14 -9.12 36.64
CA ALA A 239 -13.75 -8.68 36.72
C ALA A 239 -13.00 -9.71 37.57
N THR A 240 -12.51 -10.78 36.93
CA THR A 240 -11.33 -11.59 37.29
C THR A 240 -11.28 -12.80 36.35
N ALA A 241 -10.60 -12.64 35.21
CA ALA A 241 -10.19 -13.77 34.40
C ALA A 241 -8.82 -13.47 33.79
N ALA A 242 -7.89 -14.40 33.99
CA ALA A 242 -6.50 -14.32 33.61
C ALA A 242 -6.30 -14.13 32.09
N ALA A 243 -5.21 -13.45 31.74
CA ALA A 243 -4.82 -13.12 30.38
C ALA A 243 -4.74 -14.36 29.46
N ALA A 244 -5.58 -14.37 28.43
CA ALA A 244 -5.46 -15.22 27.25
C ALA A 244 -4.40 -14.64 26.28
N PRO A 245 -3.76 -15.46 25.42
CA PRO A 245 -2.79 -14.97 24.44
C PRO A 245 -3.45 -14.00 23.45
N LYS A 246 -2.80 -12.87 23.16
CA LYS A 246 -3.31 -11.86 22.22
C LYS A 246 -3.27 -12.41 20.79
N PRO A 247 -4.36 -12.33 19.99
CA PRO A 247 -4.29 -12.59 18.55
C PRO A 247 -3.40 -11.55 17.85
N GLY A 248 -2.90 -11.88 16.65
CA GLY A 248 -2.07 -10.98 15.83
C GLY A 248 -2.71 -9.60 15.56
N ILE A 249 -1.90 -8.64 15.12
CA ILE A 249 -2.37 -7.29 14.74
C ILE A 249 -3.32 -7.42 13.54
N GLU A 250 -4.59 -7.12 13.76
CA GLU A 250 -5.57 -6.98 12.69
C GLU A 250 -5.45 -5.60 12.04
N LEU A 251 -5.34 -5.56 10.71
CA LEU A 251 -5.25 -4.31 9.95
C LEU A 251 -6.63 -3.85 9.51
N GLN A 252 -6.87 -2.54 9.62
CA GLN A 252 -8.14 -1.91 9.27
C GLN A 252 -7.91 -0.65 8.45
N ALA A 253 -6.79 0.05 8.62
CA ALA A 253 -6.58 1.39 8.09
C ALA A 253 -6.61 1.44 6.56
N ALA A 254 -6.08 0.44 5.86
CA ALA A 254 -6.13 0.39 4.39
C ALA A 254 -7.55 0.13 3.87
N TYR A 255 -8.27 -0.77 4.52
CA TYR A 255 -9.65 -1.08 4.19
C TYR A 255 -10.56 0.13 4.44
N GLU A 256 -10.47 0.72 5.64
CA GLU A 256 -11.21 1.93 6.03
C GLU A 256 -10.88 3.12 5.12
N ALA A 257 -9.62 3.28 4.71
CA ALA A 257 -9.25 4.30 3.73
C ALA A 257 -9.97 4.05 2.40
N GLY A 258 -10.02 2.80 1.93
CA GLY A 258 -10.83 2.41 0.79
C GLY A 258 -12.27 2.89 0.96
N VAL A 259 -12.91 2.57 2.08
CA VAL A 259 -14.29 2.98 2.39
C VAL A 259 -14.46 4.49 2.42
N LYS A 260 -13.49 5.19 2.99
CA LYS A 260 -13.51 6.64 3.20
C LYS A 260 -13.35 7.43 1.91
N TYR A 261 -12.56 6.95 0.96
CA TYR A 261 -12.16 7.68 -0.25
C TYR A 261 -12.67 7.05 -1.54
N ASP A 262 -13.77 6.32 -1.49
CA ASP A 262 -14.32 5.64 -2.67
C ASP A 262 -15.03 6.56 -3.67
N ASP A 263 -15.12 7.84 -3.33
CA ASP A 263 -15.55 8.93 -4.20
C ASP A 263 -14.40 9.62 -4.93
N VAL A 264 -13.16 9.35 -4.51
CA VAL A 264 -11.96 9.99 -5.03
C VAL A 264 -11.74 9.57 -6.49
N ARG A 265 -11.68 10.56 -7.37
CA ARG A 265 -11.53 10.38 -8.81
C ARG A 265 -10.07 10.22 -9.20
N TYR A 266 -9.83 9.77 -10.42
CA TYR A 266 -8.48 9.66 -10.95
C TYR A 266 -8.00 10.99 -11.53
N ALA A 267 -6.78 11.40 -11.19
CA ALA A 267 -6.09 12.47 -11.92
C ALA A 267 -4.59 12.21 -11.97
N ILE A 268 -3.94 12.72 -13.01
CA ILE A 268 -2.49 12.63 -13.18
C ILE A 268 -1.85 14.01 -13.31
N ASN A 269 -0.58 14.11 -12.94
CA ASN A 269 0.17 15.37 -12.89
C ASN A 269 0.82 15.72 -14.24
N ILE A 270 0.09 15.56 -15.35
CA ILE A 270 0.59 15.80 -16.70
C ILE A 270 -0.24 16.89 -17.37
N PRO A 271 0.20 18.17 -17.37
CA PRO A 271 -0.52 19.26 -18.02
C PRO A 271 -0.90 18.92 -19.47
N GLY A 272 -2.15 19.17 -19.84
CA GLY A 272 -2.69 18.88 -21.18
C GLY A 272 -3.23 17.47 -21.37
N HIS A 273 -3.09 16.57 -20.40
CA HIS A 273 -3.74 15.24 -20.44
C HIS A 273 -5.23 15.35 -20.09
N ALA A 274 -6.08 14.48 -20.66
CA ALA A 274 -7.53 14.47 -20.39
C ALA A 274 -7.90 14.23 -18.91
N LEU A 275 -6.99 13.61 -18.16
CA LEU A 275 -7.11 13.32 -16.72
C LEU A 275 -6.33 14.32 -15.85
N TYR A 276 -5.85 15.42 -16.42
CA TYR A 276 -5.19 16.48 -15.67
C TYR A 276 -6.23 17.42 -15.07
N VAL A 277 -6.10 17.72 -13.78
CA VAL A 277 -6.98 18.67 -13.08
C VAL A 277 -6.11 19.81 -12.52
N PRO A 278 -6.29 21.06 -13.02
CA PRO A 278 -5.50 22.19 -12.56
C PRO A 278 -5.55 22.38 -11.03
N GLY A 279 -4.39 22.56 -10.41
CA GLY A 279 -4.27 22.77 -8.96
C GLY A 279 -4.49 21.53 -8.09
N LYS A 280 -4.69 20.35 -8.69
CA LYS A 280 -4.85 19.08 -7.99
C LYS A 280 -3.71 18.14 -8.36
N THR A 281 -3.17 17.42 -7.37
CA THR A 281 -2.11 16.44 -7.58
C THR A 281 -2.64 15.02 -7.44
N GLY A 282 -2.21 14.13 -8.34
CA GLY A 282 -2.44 12.68 -8.25
C GLY A 282 -1.78 12.01 -7.03
N LYS A 283 -1.16 12.79 -6.12
CA LYS A 283 -0.43 12.31 -4.94
C LYS A 283 -1.09 12.66 -3.61
N ASN A 284 -2.26 13.32 -3.63
CA ASN A 284 -2.93 13.75 -2.42
C ASN A 284 -4.42 13.38 -2.43
N VAL A 285 -4.76 12.29 -1.72
CA VAL A 285 -6.14 11.79 -1.61
C VAL A 285 -7.11 12.84 -1.05
N GLU A 286 -6.61 13.75 -0.20
CA GLU A 286 -7.41 14.81 0.40
C GLU A 286 -7.76 15.93 -0.58
N GLN A 287 -7.42 15.80 -1.86
CA GLN A 287 -7.84 16.74 -2.89
C GLN A 287 -9.00 16.22 -3.72
N GLY A 288 -9.52 15.03 -3.42
CA GLY A 288 -10.61 14.39 -4.19
C GLY A 288 -10.14 13.76 -5.51
N TYR A 289 -8.83 13.79 -5.76
CA TYR A 289 -8.21 13.22 -6.94
C TYR A 289 -6.93 12.47 -6.57
N ILE A 290 -6.70 11.29 -7.16
CA ILE A 290 -5.47 10.52 -6.92
C ILE A 290 -5.13 9.58 -8.08
N ASP A 291 -3.83 9.45 -8.38
CA ASP A 291 -3.30 8.44 -9.32
C ASP A 291 -3.10 7.09 -8.62
N CYS A 292 -2.81 6.04 -9.40
CA CYS A 292 -2.65 4.67 -8.88
C CYS A 292 -1.54 4.56 -7.82
N SER A 293 -0.39 5.19 -8.06
CA SER A 293 0.75 5.18 -7.13
C SER A 293 0.53 6.07 -5.90
N GLY A 294 -0.16 7.19 -6.04
CA GLY A 294 -0.58 8.03 -4.92
C GLY A 294 -1.51 7.27 -3.98
N TRP A 295 -2.44 6.51 -4.54
CA TRP A 295 -3.36 5.68 -3.77
C TRP A 295 -2.64 4.57 -3.02
N VAL A 296 -1.83 3.76 -3.70
CA VAL A 296 -1.07 2.67 -3.06
C VAL A 296 -0.12 3.21 -2.01
N GLY A 297 0.59 4.31 -2.28
CA GLY A 297 1.45 4.94 -1.27
C GLY A 297 0.69 5.45 -0.04
N THR A 298 -0.54 5.97 -0.24
CA THR A 298 -1.42 6.40 0.87
C THR A 298 -1.84 5.22 1.73
N LEU A 299 -2.29 4.12 1.12
CA LEU A 299 -2.69 2.91 1.84
C LEU A 299 -1.52 2.28 2.59
N GLN A 300 -0.36 2.18 1.92
CA GLN A 300 0.84 1.59 2.52
C GLN A 300 1.29 2.37 3.76
N ASN A 301 1.36 3.71 3.66
CA ASN A 301 1.75 4.56 4.77
C ASN A 301 0.79 4.46 5.95
N ARG A 302 -0.52 4.44 5.69
CA ARG A 302 -1.55 4.26 6.75
C ARG A 302 -1.43 2.90 7.43
N THR A 303 -1.16 1.85 6.66
CA THR A 303 -0.99 0.49 7.18
C THR A 303 0.26 0.40 8.07
N MET A 304 1.37 0.99 7.63
CA MET A 304 2.60 1.06 8.44
C MET A 304 2.40 1.86 9.73
N ASP A 305 1.67 2.99 9.67
CA ASP A 305 1.33 3.80 10.85
C ASP A 305 0.44 3.01 11.82
N GLU A 306 -0.56 2.28 11.32
CA GLU A 306 -1.44 1.41 12.11
C GLU A 306 -0.65 0.30 12.80
N ILE A 307 0.27 -0.36 12.10
CA ILE A 307 1.11 -1.41 12.68
C ILE A 307 1.97 -0.84 13.79
N ASN A 308 2.62 0.31 13.58
CA ASN A 308 3.39 0.97 14.62
C ASN A 308 2.54 1.30 15.86
N GLN A 309 1.33 1.81 15.63
CA GLN A 309 0.41 2.16 16.69
C GLN A 309 -0.03 0.92 17.48
N LYS A 310 -0.46 -0.15 16.80
CA LYS A 310 -0.96 -1.38 17.41
C LYS A 310 0.16 -2.22 18.05
N ALA A 311 1.37 -2.16 17.52
CA ALA A 311 2.56 -2.78 18.11
C ALA A 311 3.04 -2.03 19.37
N GLY A 312 2.69 -0.75 19.52
CA GLY A 312 3.15 0.09 20.63
C GLY A 312 4.62 0.51 20.53
N HIS A 313 5.28 0.23 19.40
CA HIS A 313 6.64 0.65 19.08
C HIS A 313 6.80 0.83 17.56
N ALA A 314 7.86 1.51 17.14
CA ALA A 314 8.15 1.67 15.71
C ALA A 314 8.62 0.33 15.10
N VAL A 315 7.81 -0.24 14.21
CA VAL A 315 8.12 -1.35 13.31
C VAL A 315 8.63 -0.80 11.96
N PHE A 316 7.97 0.25 11.47
CA PHE A 316 8.31 1.00 10.26
C PHE A 316 8.77 2.41 10.63
N SER A 317 9.94 2.79 10.12
CA SER A 317 10.52 4.13 10.29
C SER A 317 10.01 5.11 9.23
N LYS A 318 10.37 6.40 9.34
CA LYS A 318 10.10 7.38 8.27
C LYS A 318 10.73 7.00 6.93
N ALA A 319 11.91 6.35 6.95
CA ALA A 319 12.57 5.88 5.74
C ALA A 319 11.82 4.72 5.08
N ASP A 320 10.97 4.01 5.84
CA ASP A 320 10.16 2.92 5.31
C ASP A 320 8.95 3.42 4.52
N ARG A 321 8.44 4.61 4.87
CA ARG A 321 7.28 5.23 4.24
C ARG A 321 7.50 5.50 2.76
N ILE A 322 6.41 5.42 2.00
CA ILE A 322 6.36 5.79 0.59
C ILE A 322 6.37 7.32 0.48
N ASP A 323 7.35 7.85 -0.24
CA ASP A 323 7.40 9.26 -0.62
C ASP A 323 6.46 9.53 -1.80
N LEU A 324 5.25 9.98 -1.48
CA LEU A 324 4.21 10.30 -2.44
C LEU A 324 4.60 11.42 -3.41
N GLY A 325 5.57 12.27 -3.08
CA GLY A 325 5.99 13.38 -3.95
C GLY A 325 6.89 12.93 -5.10
N ASN A 326 7.64 11.85 -4.90
CA ASN A 326 8.77 11.49 -5.77
C ASN A 326 8.69 10.09 -6.38
N LEU A 327 7.85 9.20 -5.84
CA LEU A 327 7.74 7.82 -6.34
C LEU A 327 6.51 7.59 -7.22
N GLY A 328 6.75 7.11 -8.44
CA GLY A 328 5.74 6.51 -9.31
C GLY A 328 5.59 5.00 -9.08
N SER A 329 4.64 4.36 -9.77
CA SER A 329 4.26 2.95 -9.60
C SER A 329 5.46 2.00 -9.53
N GLY A 330 6.33 1.97 -10.54
CA GLY A 330 7.52 1.10 -10.53
C GLY A 330 8.51 1.42 -9.41
N GLY A 331 8.65 2.69 -9.01
CA GLY A 331 9.52 3.09 -7.90
C GLY A 331 9.02 2.60 -6.54
N ILE A 332 7.70 2.54 -6.33
CA ILE A 332 7.10 1.99 -5.11
C ILE A 332 7.36 0.48 -5.02
N VAL A 333 7.16 -0.26 -6.12
CA VAL A 333 7.43 -1.71 -6.16
C VAL A 333 8.91 -2.01 -5.93
N ARG A 334 9.81 -1.26 -6.59
CA ARG A 334 11.26 -1.37 -6.38
C ARG A 334 11.63 -1.13 -4.92
N LYS A 335 11.13 -0.05 -4.31
CA LYS A 335 11.41 0.26 -2.90
C LYS A 335 10.94 -0.87 -1.98
N ALA A 336 9.73 -1.40 -2.19
CA ALA A 336 9.24 -2.53 -1.41
C ALA A 336 10.13 -3.77 -1.60
N PHE A 337 10.62 -4.02 -2.81
CA PHE A 337 11.52 -5.13 -3.08
C PHE A 337 12.85 -4.92 -2.37
N ASP A 338 13.45 -3.74 -2.48
CA ASP A 338 14.70 -3.37 -1.83
C ASP A 338 14.60 -3.51 -0.30
N GLN A 339 13.42 -3.28 0.28
CA GLN A 339 13.15 -3.42 1.73
C GLN A 339 12.85 -4.84 2.18
N SER A 340 12.22 -5.65 1.32
CA SER A 340 11.66 -6.95 1.69
C SER A 340 12.44 -8.15 1.17
N GLY A 341 13.19 -7.97 0.08
CA GLY A 341 13.79 -9.05 -0.71
C GLY A 341 12.77 -9.90 -1.49
N VAL A 342 11.48 -9.58 -1.41
CA VAL A 342 10.41 -10.35 -2.06
C VAL A 342 10.09 -9.72 -3.40
N LEU A 343 10.30 -10.47 -4.49
CA LEU A 343 9.83 -10.10 -5.82
C LEU A 343 9.21 -11.32 -6.50
N LEU A 344 7.89 -11.38 -6.54
CA LEU A 344 7.15 -12.41 -7.24
C LEU A 344 6.89 -11.95 -8.67
N ASP A 345 7.19 -12.80 -9.64
CA ASP A 345 6.79 -12.61 -11.02
C ASP A 345 5.34 -13.06 -11.25
N ARG A 346 4.86 -12.90 -12.49
CA ARG A 346 3.50 -13.29 -12.90
C ARG A 346 3.15 -14.74 -12.54
N ASP A 347 4.05 -15.68 -12.80
CA ASP A 347 3.75 -17.10 -12.62
C ASP A 347 3.70 -17.47 -11.13
N ALA A 348 4.53 -16.83 -10.30
CA ALA A 348 4.44 -16.92 -8.86
C ALA A 348 3.15 -16.28 -8.30
N ILE A 349 2.74 -15.12 -8.81
CA ILE A 349 1.51 -14.42 -8.39
C ILE A 349 0.25 -15.25 -8.69
N LEU A 350 0.23 -16.00 -9.78
CA LEU A 350 -0.92 -16.80 -10.19
C LEU A 350 -1.10 -18.09 -9.38
N LYS A 351 -0.14 -18.44 -8.51
CA LYS A 351 -0.28 -19.59 -7.61
C LYS A 351 -1.29 -19.28 -6.50
N PRO A 352 -2.07 -20.29 -6.04
CA PRO A 352 -2.89 -20.14 -4.85
C PRO A 352 -2.08 -19.62 -3.67
N ASP A 353 -2.70 -18.78 -2.84
CA ASP A 353 -2.15 -18.26 -1.58
C ASP A 353 -0.83 -17.48 -1.69
N ALA A 354 -0.39 -17.13 -2.91
CA ALA A 354 0.83 -16.36 -3.14
C ALA A 354 0.73 -14.91 -2.64
N LEU A 355 -0.49 -14.35 -2.59
CA LEU A 355 -0.75 -12.98 -2.22
C LEU A 355 -1.16 -12.87 -0.75
N LYS A 356 -0.47 -12.00 -0.02
CA LYS A 356 -0.75 -11.68 1.38
C LYS A 356 -1.28 -10.26 1.52
N GLU A 357 -2.07 -10.02 2.55
CA GLU A 357 -2.50 -8.67 2.93
C GLU A 357 -1.30 -7.72 3.04
N GLY A 358 -1.44 -6.54 2.44
CA GLY A 358 -0.42 -5.50 2.39
C GLY A 358 0.66 -5.68 1.32
N MET A 359 0.63 -6.76 0.52
CA MET A 359 1.48 -6.85 -0.66
C MET A 359 1.05 -5.83 -1.71
N ILE A 360 2.03 -5.34 -2.47
CA ILE A 360 1.78 -4.45 -3.62
C ILE A 360 2.13 -5.16 -4.91
N ILE A 361 1.42 -4.86 -5.98
CA ILE A 361 1.61 -5.49 -7.30
C ILE A 361 1.70 -4.40 -8.35
N GLY A 362 2.82 -4.33 -9.06
CA GLY A 362 3.00 -3.50 -10.24
C GLY A 362 2.64 -4.26 -11.51
N LEU A 363 1.97 -3.59 -12.43
CA LEU A 363 1.58 -4.11 -13.74
C LEU A 363 2.22 -3.26 -14.84
N ASP A 364 2.83 -3.91 -15.82
CA ASP A 364 3.14 -3.35 -17.13
C ASP A 364 2.07 -3.83 -18.12
N THR A 365 1.17 -2.92 -18.49
CA THR A 365 0.10 -3.19 -19.45
C THR A 365 0.51 -2.89 -20.90
N ALA A 366 1.77 -2.48 -21.12
CA ALA A 366 2.33 -2.02 -22.40
C ALA A 366 1.55 -0.86 -23.04
N LYS A 367 0.77 -0.10 -22.26
CA LYS A 367 -0.06 1.02 -22.75
C LYS A 367 0.67 2.34 -22.72
N THR A 368 1.75 2.45 -21.95
CA THR A 368 2.53 3.68 -21.80
C THR A 368 3.94 3.51 -22.34
N ARG A 369 4.51 4.60 -22.90
CA ARG A 369 5.89 4.63 -23.45
C ARG A 369 6.91 5.18 -22.46
N HIS A 370 6.53 5.36 -21.20
CA HIS A 370 7.39 6.00 -20.21
C HIS A 370 8.39 5.00 -19.62
N GLU A 371 9.62 5.46 -19.38
CA GLU A 371 10.64 4.68 -18.69
C GLU A 371 10.29 4.56 -17.20
N HIS A 372 9.61 3.47 -16.86
CA HIS A 372 9.34 3.06 -15.49
C HIS A 372 10.16 1.82 -15.15
N TRP A 373 10.52 1.62 -13.87
CA TRP A 373 11.19 0.38 -13.46
C TRP A 373 10.33 -0.82 -13.85
N ASN A 374 10.90 -1.71 -14.67
CA ASN A 374 10.22 -2.85 -15.32
C ASN A 374 8.98 -2.51 -16.17
N GLY A 375 8.86 -1.28 -16.68
CA GLY A 375 7.72 -0.87 -17.52
C GLY A 375 6.39 -0.69 -16.77
N ILE A 376 6.42 -0.74 -15.43
CA ILE A 376 5.21 -0.71 -14.60
C ILE A 376 4.47 0.62 -14.78
N ASP A 377 3.26 0.55 -15.33
CA ASP A 377 2.37 1.69 -15.61
C ASP A 377 1.14 1.74 -14.71
N HIS A 378 0.86 0.65 -13.97
CA HIS A 378 -0.19 0.59 -12.96
C HIS A 378 0.29 -0.12 -11.70
N ILE A 379 -0.30 0.22 -10.55
CA ILE A 379 0.03 -0.41 -9.26
C ILE A 379 -1.22 -0.59 -8.41
N VAL A 380 -1.27 -1.69 -7.68
CA VAL A 380 -2.35 -2.05 -6.77
C VAL A 380 -1.80 -2.56 -5.43
N MET A 381 -2.65 -2.59 -4.40
CA MET A 381 -2.32 -3.16 -3.09
C MET A 381 -3.35 -4.22 -2.70
N VAL A 382 -2.87 -5.34 -2.16
CA VAL A 382 -3.70 -6.38 -1.54
C VAL A 382 -4.15 -5.86 -0.18
N VAL A 383 -5.46 -5.79 0.05
CA VAL A 383 -6.07 -5.41 1.33
C VAL A 383 -6.99 -6.53 1.79
N ARG A 384 -7.25 -6.64 3.09
CA ARG A 384 -8.21 -7.61 3.61
C ARG A 384 -9.50 -6.90 4.00
N ASP A 385 -10.61 -7.56 3.73
CA ASP A 385 -11.90 -7.18 4.29
C ASP A 385 -12.02 -7.76 5.72
N PRO A 386 -12.07 -6.93 6.77
CA PRO A 386 -12.21 -7.41 8.14
C PRO A 386 -13.56 -8.09 8.42
N ASN A 387 -14.57 -7.89 7.58
CA ASN A 387 -15.91 -8.47 7.79
C ASN A 387 -16.04 -9.87 7.18
N THR A 388 -15.42 -10.11 6.02
CA THR A 388 -15.53 -11.38 5.28
C THR A 388 -14.26 -12.21 5.32
N ASP A 389 -13.17 -11.64 5.82
CA ASP A 389 -11.83 -12.19 5.81
C ASP A 389 -11.22 -12.42 4.41
N LYS A 390 -11.86 -11.93 3.36
CA LYS A 390 -11.39 -12.10 1.99
C LYS A 390 -10.31 -11.08 1.63
N LEU A 391 -9.38 -11.50 0.78
CA LEU A 391 -8.41 -10.59 0.17
C LEU A 391 -9.02 -9.88 -1.03
N LEU A 392 -8.80 -8.57 -1.09
CA LEU A 392 -9.22 -7.69 -2.16
C LEU A 392 -8.00 -7.00 -2.77
N ILE A 393 -8.12 -6.59 -4.02
CA ILE A 393 -7.21 -5.66 -4.68
C ILE A 393 -7.78 -4.26 -4.57
N SER A 394 -7.04 -3.34 -3.94
CA SER A 394 -7.35 -1.92 -3.85
C SER A 394 -6.51 -1.11 -4.83
N GLN A 395 -7.17 -0.24 -5.60
CA GLN A 395 -6.53 0.50 -6.68
C GLN A 395 -7.25 1.82 -6.99
N SER A 396 -6.57 2.70 -7.72
CA SER A 396 -7.18 3.87 -8.35
C SER A 396 -6.99 3.78 -9.87
N THR A 397 -8.05 3.99 -10.66
CA THR A 397 -7.98 3.87 -12.15
C THR A 397 -8.69 5.02 -12.85
N GLY A 398 -8.27 5.33 -14.08
CA GLY A 398 -8.84 6.43 -14.88
C GLY A 398 -10.37 6.42 -15.02
N SER A 399 -10.98 5.24 -15.08
CA SER A 399 -12.43 5.09 -15.28
C SER A 399 -13.26 5.09 -13.98
N LYS A 400 -12.69 4.61 -12.87
CA LYS A 400 -13.45 4.36 -11.63
C LYS A 400 -12.95 5.15 -10.42
N GLY A 401 -11.81 5.83 -10.52
CA GLY A 401 -11.14 6.38 -9.34
C GLY A 401 -10.74 5.26 -8.38
N VAL A 402 -10.75 5.55 -7.08
CA VAL A 402 -10.47 4.60 -5.99
C VAL A 402 -11.57 3.55 -5.90
N HIS A 403 -11.19 2.28 -5.95
CA HIS A 403 -12.11 1.15 -5.77
C HIS A 403 -11.36 -0.12 -5.37
N THR A 404 -12.11 -1.17 -5.03
CA THR A 404 -11.58 -2.51 -4.79
C THR A 404 -12.25 -3.56 -5.67
N MET A 405 -11.64 -4.74 -5.77
CA MET A 405 -12.24 -5.94 -6.36
C MET A 405 -11.68 -7.20 -5.68
N PRO A 406 -12.37 -8.35 -5.69
CA PRO A 406 -11.81 -9.60 -5.19
C PRO A 406 -10.48 -9.96 -5.85
N VAL A 407 -9.54 -10.56 -5.10
CA VAL A 407 -8.27 -11.04 -5.66
C VAL A 407 -8.50 -12.06 -6.76
N GLU A 408 -9.52 -12.90 -6.64
CA GLU A 408 -9.86 -13.93 -7.63
C GLU A 408 -10.24 -13.33 -8.97
N ASP A 409 -11.04 -12.27 -8.98
CA ASP A 409 -11.44 -11.54 -10.19
C ASP A 409 -10.26 -10.83 -10.84
N TYR A 410 -9.37 -10.26 -10.02
CA TYR A 410 -8.13 -9.66 -10.50
C TYR A 410 -7.22 -10.71 -11.16
N LEU A 411 -7.02 -11.87 -10.51
CA LEU A 411 -6.22 -12.96 -11.07
C LEU A 411 -6.85 -13.52 -12.36
N LYS A 412 -8.19 -13.55 -12.46
CA LYS A 412 -8.89 -13.90 -13.69
C LYS A 412 -8.59 -12.89 -14.80
N GLN A 413 -8.66 -11.60 -14.52
CA GLN A 413 -8.29 -10.54 -15.46
C GLN A 413 -6.84 -10.69 -15.94
N VAL A 414 -5.90 -10.98 -15.04
CA VAL A 414 -4.49 -11.22 -15.41
C VAL A 414 -4.32 -12.43 -16.33
N LYS A 415 -5.11 -13.50 -16.14
CA LYS A 415 -5.09 -14.68 -17.02
C LYS A 415 -5.62 -14.36 -18.42
N GLU A 416 -6.61 -13.49 -18.53
CA GLU A 416 -7.20 -13.03 -19.81
C GLU A 416 -6.25 -12.08 -20.58
N HIS A 417 -5.20 -11.58 -19.94
CA HIS A 417 -4.20 -10.69 -20.54
C HIS A 417 -2.77 -11.28 -20.45
N PRO A 418 -2.41 -12.26 -21.32
CA PRO A 418 -1.12 -12.95 -21.24
C PRO A 418 0.10 -12.07 -21.48
N ASN A 419 -0.08 -10.91 -22.13
CA ASN A 419 1.01 -9.96 -22.41
C ASN A 419 1.35 -9.03 -21.25
N TRP A 420 0.57 -9.04 -20.17
CA TRP A 420 0.87 -8.22 -18.99
C TRP A 420 2.03 -8.81 -18.21
N LYS A 421 2.98 -7.97 -17.81
CA LYS A 421 4.03 -8.36 -16.85
C LYS A 421 3.66 -7.85 -15.47
N LEU A 422 3.86 -8.70 -14.47
CA LEU A 422 3.49 -8.41 -13.08
C LEU A 422 4.67 -8.64 -12.16
N TYR A 423 4.78 -7.76 -11.16
CA TYR A 423 5.81 -7.79 -10.14
C TYR A 423 5.19 -7.47 -8.78
N ALA A 424 5.12 -8.45 -7.89
CA ALA A 424 4.58 -8.27 -6.55
C ALA A 424 5.69 -8.27 -5.49
N SER A 425 5.56 -7.41 -4.50
CA SER A 425 6.52 -7.27 -3.41
C SER A 425 5.80 -7.11 -2.07
N ASP A 426 6.52 -7.38 -0.98
CA ASP A 426 5.97 -7.36 0.37
C ASP A 426 6.53 -6.23 1.25
N PRO A 427 5.98 -5.00 1.16
CA PRO A 427 6.42 -3.87 1.99
C PRO A 427 6.12 -4.05 3.49
N LEU A 428 5.33 -5.06 3.88
CA LEU A 428 5.03 -5.38 5.28
C LEU A 428 5.87 -6.53 5.83
N SER A 429 6.91 -6.98 5.11
CA SER A 429 7.76 -8.11 5.52
C SER A 429 8.28 -8.02 6.96
N LYS A 430 8.61 -6.81 7.44
CA LYS A 430 9.07 -6.53 8.82
C LYS A 430 8.02 -6.81 9.90
N ALA A 431 6.75 -6.80 9.53
CA ALA A 431 5.63 -6.97 10.44
C ALA A 431 4.96 -8.34 10.29
N ARG A 432 5.46 -9.24 9.45
CA ARG A 432 4.77 -10.52 9.16
C ARG A 432 4.50 -11.33 10.42
N ASP A 433 5.46 -11.42 11.34
CA ASP A 433 5.28 -12.12 12.63
C ASP A 433 4.18 -11.48 13.50
N LEU A 434 3.98 -10.16 13.38
CA LEU A 434 2.92 -9.45 14.11
C LEU A 434 1.54 -9.68 13.48
N LEU A 435 1.48 -9.96 12.17
CA LEU A 435 0.25 -10.13 11.40
C LEU A 435 -0.20 -11.61 11.30
N GLU A 436 0.74 -12.56 11.29
CA GLU A 436 0.51 -13.98 11.01
C GLU A 436 -0.01 -14.80 12.22
N ASN A 437 -0.06 -14.21 13.42
CA ASN A 437 -0.64 -14.81 14.65
C ASN A 437 -2.18 -14.98 14.63
N ARG A 438 -2.79 -15.01 13.44
CA ARG A 438 -4.23 -15.26 13.26
C ARG A 438 -4.57 -16.75 13.19
N THR A 439 -3.58 -17.59 12.91
CA THR A 439 -3.78 -19.01 12.58
C THR A 439 -3.84 -19.93 13.81
N GLN A 440 -3.66 -19.41 15.04
CA GLN A 440 -3.85 -20.20 16.26
C GLN A 440 -5.29 -20.14 16.82
N SER A 441 -6.18 -19.28 16.31
CA SER A 441 -7.56 -19.17 16.78
C SER A 441 -8.59 -19.95 15.96
N HIS A 442 -8.20 -20.71 14.92
CA HIS A 442 -9.15 -21.48 14.12
C HIS A 442 -8.92 -23.00 14.01
N GLU A 443 -7.84 -23.56 14.59
CA GLU A 443 -7.59 -25.02 14.47
C GLU A 443 -7.41 -25.82 15.78
N GLN A 444 -7.60 -25.25 16.98
CA GLN A 444 -7.46 -26.04 18.21
C GLN A 444 -8.65 -25.93 19.17
N THR A 445 -9.75 -26.59 18.80
CA THR A 445 -10.56 -27.33 19.78
C THR A 445 -10.16 -28.81 19.73
N GLN A 446 -9.14 -29.19 20.52
CA GLN A 446 -9.07 -30.44 21.29
C GLN A 446 -7.64 -30.66 21.87
N GLY A 447 -7.52 -30.62 23.21
CA GLY A 447 -6.55 -31.46 23.96
C GLY A 447 -5.26 -30.87 24.53
N LYS A 448 -5.35 -30.10 25.65
CA LYS A 448 -4.60 -30.16 26.96
C LYS A 448 -3.19 -30.85 27.05
N PRO A 449 -2.34 -30.52 28.06
CA PRO A 449 -1.70 -29.23 28.42
C PRO A 449 -0.18 -29.30 28.77
N ALA A 450 0.41 -28.11 28.95
CA ALA A 450 1.43 -27.70 29.95
C ALA A 450 2.89 -28.19 29.85
N ALA A 451 3.80 -27.23 29.67
CA ALA A 451 4.91 -27.02 30.61
C ALA A 451 5.35 -25.54 30.63
N GLU A 452 5.62 -25.05 31.84
CA GLU A 452 5.58 -23.67 32.29
C GLU A 452 6.89 -22.87 32.11
N HIS A 453 6.67 -21.57 31.88
CA HIS A 453 7.40 -20.35 32.28
C HIS A 453 8.93 -20.35 32.50
N LYS A 454 9.59 -19.38 31.85
CA LYS A 454 10.08 -18.21 32.60
C LYS A 454 10.28 -16.95 31.73
N ALA A 455 9.64 -15.88 32.18
CA ALA A 455 9.78 -14.53 31.67
C ALA A 455 11.16 -13.92 31.97
N ALA A 456 11.67 -13.06 31.07
CA ALA A 456 12.45 -11.87 31.42
C ALA A 456 12.54 -10.85 30.26
N ALA A 457 11.77 -9.77 30.39
CA ALA A 457 12.04 -8.37 30.05
C ALA A 457 12.52 -7.91 28.63
N THR A 458 11.73 -7.05 28.00
CA THR A 458 12.19 -5.90 27.17
C THR A 458 12.24 -4.63 28.07
N PRO A 459 13.00 -3.54 27.76
CA PRO A 459 13.20 -2.97 26.41
C PRO A 459 14.58 -2.33 26.12
N HIS A 460 15.24 -2.59 24.97
CA HIS A 460 16.22 -1.66 24.36
C HIS A 460 16.47 -2.07 22.90
N ALA A 461 16.80 -1.10 22.02
CA ALA A 461 17.21 -1.32 20.63
C ALA A 461 18.15 -2.53 20.53
N GLU A 462 17.77 -3.58 19.78
CA GLU A 462 18.50 -4.86 19.86
C GLU A 462 19.93 -4.71 19.32
N LEU A 463 20.89 -4.71 20.26
CA LEU A 463 22.32 -4.84 20.03
C LEU A 463 22.66 -6.32 20.08
N TYR A 464 23.11 -6.92 18.98
CA TYR A 464 23.58 -8.31 19.02
C TYR A 464 25.05 -8.35 19.48
N LYS A 465 25.38 -9.23 20.42
CA LYS A 465 26.75 -9.43 20.92
C LYS A 465 26.95 -10.90 21.28
N GLN A 466 28.19 -11.28 21.60
CA GLN A 466 28.50 -12.66 21.99
C GLN A 466 27.54 -13.21 23.06
N GLY A 467 26.99 -14.39 22.79
CA GLY A 467 25.96 -15.05 23.60
C GLY A 467 24.52 -14.79 23.16
N ALA A 468 24.26 -13.86 22.24
CA ALA A 468 22.94 -13.62 21.68
C ALA A 468 22.46 -14.81 20.82
N HIS A 469 21.16 -15.08 20.83
CA HIS A 469 20.53 -16.08 19.99
C HIS A 469 19.25 -15.52 19.39
N SER A 470 19.25 -15.27 18.08
CA SER A 470 18.07 -14.75 17.38
C SER A 470 18.20 -14.92 15.85
N GLU A 471 17.08 -14.78 15.15
CA GLU A 471 17.05 -14.68 13.70
C GLU A 471 17.82 -13.45 13.18
N GLY A 472 17.92 -12.38 13.98
CA GLY A 472 18.77 -11.23 13.67
C GLY A 472 20.25 -11.58 13.63
N VAL A 473 20.72 -12.41 14.57
CA VAL A 473 22.09 -12.94 14.54
C VAL A 473 22.30 -13.81 13.29
N ARG A 474 21.31 -14.63 12.92
CA ARG A 474 21.39 -15.49 11.73
C ARG A 474 21.58 -14.68 10.46
N LYS A 475 20.80 -13.61 10.30
CA LYS A 475 20.92 -12.67 9.17
C LYS A 475 22.27 -11.97 9.14
N VAL A 476 22.80 -11.58 10.30
CA VAL A 476 24.15 -10.99 10.38
C VAL A 476 25.20 -12.01 9.95
N GLN A 477 25.11 -13.27 10.40
CA GLN A 477 26.02 -14.34 9.99
C GLN A 477 25.99 -14.56 8.46
N GLU A 478 24.80 -14.63 7.88
CA GLU A 478 24.59 -14.78 6.42
C GLU A 478 25.21 -13.60 5.66
N GLN A 479 24.89 -12.37 6.07
CA GLN A 479 25.38 -11.16 5.41
C GLN A 479 26.91 -11.00 5.51
N LEU A 480 27.48 -11.31 6.66
CA LEU A 480 28.93 -11.32 6.85
C LEU A 480 29.59 -12.40 5.98
N GLY A 481 28.98 -13.59 5.88
CA GLY A 481 29.42 -14.66 4.99
C GLY A 481 29.45 -14.23 3.53
N HIS A 482 28.38 -13.58 3.03
CA HIS A 482 28.32 -13.05 1.66
C HIS A 482 29.38 -11.97 1.37
N LEU A 483 29.78 -11.19 2.37
CA LEU A 483 30.84 -10.19 2.26
C LEU A 483 32.25 -10.80 2.34
N GLY A 484 32.35 -12.11 2.55
CA GLY A 484 33.61 -12.84 2.66
C GLY A 484 34.27 -12.73 4.04
N TYR A 485 33.50 -12.50 5.10
CA TYR A 485 33.99 -12.57 6.47
C TYR A 485 33.89 -14.00 7.01
N VAL A 486 34.97 -14.47 7.63
CA VAL A 486 35.10 -15.82 8.19
C VAL A 486 35.21 -15.80 9.72
N GLY A 487 34.95 -16.95 10.34
CA GLY A 487 35.10 -17.14 11.77
C GLY A 487 36.55 -17.12 12.25
N ALA A 488 36.74 -17.15 13.57
CA ALA A 488 38.07 -17.14 14.20
C ALA A 488 38.93 -18.36 13.85
N ASP A 489 38.29 -19.45 13.41
CA ASP A 489 38.91 -20.68 12.91
C ASP A 489 39.26 -20.61 11.40
N GLY A 490 39.02 -19.45 10.77
CA GLY A 490 39.21 -19.22 9.34
C GLY A 490 38.29 -20.10 8.49
N LYS A 491 37.09 -20.44 8.98
CA LYS A 491 36.05 -21.16 8.22
C LYS A 491 34.85 -20.24 7.95
N PRO A 492 34.02 -20.53 6.93
CA PRO A 492 32.76 -19.82 6.71
C PRO A 492 31.90 -19.79 7.97
N LEU A 493 31.16 -18.69 8.17
CA LEU A 493 30.24 -18.57 9.29
C LEU A 493 29.12 -19.60 9.17
N VAL A 494 28.75 -20.21 10.30
CA VAL A 494 27.56 -21.04 10.39
C VAL A 494 26.39 -20.12 10.74
N GLU A 495 25.35 -20.16 9.91
CA GLU A 495 24.13 -19.36 10.04
C GLU A 495 23.15 -20.02 11.03
N ASP A 496 23.61 -20.30 12.24
CA ASP A 496 22.84 -21.00 13.28
C ASP A 496 22.04 -20.06 14.19
N GLY A 497 22.12 -18.75 13.96
CA GLY A 497 21.49 -17.74 14.80
C GLY A 497 22.13 -17.57 16.17
N ARG A 498 23.29 -18.20 16.43
CA ARG A 498 24.03 -18.12 17.70
C ARG A 498 25.25 -17.22 17.55
N PHE A 499 25.28 -16.14 18.33
CA PHE A 499 26.39 -15.20 18.29
C PHE A 499 27.55 -15.77 19.11
N GLY A 500 28.26 -16.73 18.53
CA GLY A 500 29.42 -17.38 19.12
C GLY A 500 30.73 -16.65 18.84
N ARG A 501 31.84 -17.28 19.23
CA ARG A 501 33.21 -16.79 18.99
C ARG A 501 33.49 -16.50 17.51
N ASN A 502 32.94 -17.30 16.59
CA ASN A 502 33.15 -17.12 15.16
C ASN A 502 32.40 -15.88 14.63
N THR A 503 31.15 -15.66 15.05
CA THR A 503 30.38 -14.46 14.69
C THR A 503 31.00 -13.19 15.27
N ASP A 504 31.47 -13.22 16.52
CA ASP A 504 32.19 -12.08 17.13
C ASP A 504 33.44 -11.70 16.33
N ALA A 505 34.25 -12.68 15.93
CA ALA A 505 35.44 -12.44 15.12
C ALA A 505 35.11 -11.78 13.78
N ALA A 506 34.09 -12.28 13.08
CA ALA A 506 33.65 -11.72 11.79
C ALA A 506 33.10 -10.30 11.94
N VAL A 507 32.28 -10.04 12.98
CA VAL A 507 31.75 -8.70 13.27
C VAL A 507 32.88 -7.72 13.57
N ARG A 508 33.84 -8.09 14.42
CA ARG A 508 35.00 -7.25 14.71
C ARG A 508 35.83 -6.98 13.47
N GLN A 509 35.97 -7.95 12.58
CA GLN A 509 36.72 -7.77 11.34
C GLN A 509 36.01 -6.79 10.39
N LEU A 510 34.70 -6.92 10.20
CA LEU A 510 33.92 -5.92 9.46
C LEU A 510 34.05 -4.52 10.08
N GLN A 511 33.96 -4.43 11.41
CA GLN A 511 34.10 -3.16 12.11
C GLN A 511 35.47 -2.52 11.84
N LYS A 512 36.57 -3.28 11.95
CA LYS A 512 37.92 -2.80 11.61
C LYS A 512 37.99 -2.36 10.15
N ASP A 513 37.48 -3.18 9.24
CA ASP A 513 37.47 -2.92 7.81
C ASP A 513 36.64 -1.68 7.44
N ASN A 514 35.75 -1.21 8.30
CA ASN A 514 34.95 0.00 8.12
C ASN A 514 35.36 1.16 9.04
N GLY A 515 36.53 1.08 9.70
CA GLY A 515 37.01 2.14 10.59
C GLY A 515 36.14 2.34 11.85
N LEU A 516 35.30 1.36 12.18
CA LEU A 516 34.47 1.35 13.39
C LEU A 516 35.28 0.82 14.58
N VAL A 517 34.80 1.11 15.79
CA VAL A 517 35.30 0.47 16.99
C VAL A 517 34.99 -1.03 16.89
N ALA A 518 36.03 -1.86 16.92
CA ALA A 518 35.93 -3.30 16.80
C ALA A 518 35.50 -3.96 18.12
N ASP A 519 34.35 -3.54 18.66
CA ASP A 519 33.82 -3.96 19.96
C ASP A 519 33.05 -5.29 19.90
N GLY A 520 32.80 -5.84 18.71
CA GLY A 520 32.06 -7.10 18.51
C GLY A 520 30.55 -6.97 18.74
N ILE A 521 30.05 -5.74 18.82
CA ILE A 521 28.63 -5.44 19.02
C ILE A 521 28.01 -5.02 17.68
N VAL A 522 26.98 -5.74 17.27
CA VAL A 522 26.16 -5.40 16.11
C VAL A 522 25.10 -4.41 16.54
N GLY A 523 25.51 -3.15 16.62
CA GLY A 523 24.61 -2.01 16.72
C GLY A 523 24.38 -1.34 15.37
N THR A 524 23.68 -0.21 15.39
CA THR A 524 23.24 0.52 14.19
C THR A 524 24.36 0.77 13.19
N LYS A 525 25.52 1.27 13.65
CA LYS A 525 26.68 1.55 12.78
C LYS A 525 27.26 0.29 12.12
N THR A 526 27.26 -0.83 12.85
CA THR A 526 27.72 -2.12 12.33
C THR A 526 26.75 -2.64 11.26
N LEU A 527 25.43 -2.52 11.49
CA LEU A 527 24.40 -2.92 10.51
C LEU A 527 24.43 -2.03 9.26
N GLU A 528 24.67 -0.72 9.42
CA GLU A 528 24.89 0.21 8.31
C GLU A 528 26.13 -0.18 7.49
N ALA A 529 27.24 -0.50 8.15
CA ALA A 529 28.46 -0.96 7.46
C ALA A 529 28.24 -2.26 6.67
N ILE A 530 27.46 -3.21 7.20
CA ILE A 530 27.05 -4.42 6.45
C ILE A 530 26.22 -4.04 5.22
N LYS A 531 25.25 -3.12 5.39
CA LYS A 531 24.37 -2.68 4.31
C LYS A 531 25.14 -2.00 3.19
N ASP A 532 25.96 -1.01 3.53
CA ASP A 532 26.77 -0.24 2.58
C ASP A 532 27.73 -1.15 1.80
N ALA A 533 28.35 -2.12 2.49
CA ALA A 533 29.23 -3.09 1.85
C ALA A 533 28.48 -4.00 0.85
N ARG A 534 27.21 -4.32 1.09
CA ARG A 534 26.38 -5.15 0.18
C ARG A 534 25.84 -4.39 -1.03
N GLU A 535 25.73 -3.06 -0.94
CA GLU A 535 25.31 -2.22 -2.07
C GLU A 535 26.40 -2.07 -3.14
N ARG A 536 27.65 -2.41 -2.82
CA ARG A 536 28.78 -2.36 -3.74
C ARG A 536 29.06 -3.77 -4.29
N PRO A 537 29.14 -3.95 -5.63
CA PRO A 537 29.44 -5.25 -6.21
C PRO A 537 30.84 -5.71 -5.76
N LEU A 538 30.96 -6.96 -5.34
CA LEU A 538 32.24 -7.59 -4.98
C LEU A 538 32.99 -8.02 -6.24
N LEU A 539 34.30 -8.25 -6.16
CA LEU A 539 35.13 -8.62 -7.30
C LEU A 539 34.69 -9.93 -7.97
N ASN A 540 34.03 -10.83 -7.23
CA ASN A 540 33.46 -12.07 -7.77
C ASN A 540 32.05 -11.89 -8.38
N ASP A 541 31.47 -10.69 -8.35
CA ASP A 541 30.19 -10.35 -8.98
C ASP A 541 30.41 -9.92 -10.44
N GLU A 542 29.65 -10.48 -11.38
CA GLU A 542 29.73 -10.17 -12.81
C GLU A 542 29.51 -8.69 -13.14
N ARG A 543 28.79 -7.97 -12.27
CA ARG A 543 28.54 -6.53 -12.41
C ARG A 543 29.76 -5.68 -12.04
N HIS A 544 30.78 -6.25 -11.38
CA HIS A 544 31.98 -5.49 -11.03
C HIS A 544 32.85 -5.27 -12.27
N PRO A 545 33.26 -4.02 -12.59
CA PRO A 545 34.09 -3.72 -13.77
C PRO A 545 35.44 -4.46 -13.86
N ARG A 546 35.90 -5.05 -12.75
CA ARG A 546 37.18 -5.75 -12.62
C ARG A 546 36.99 -7.25 -12.42
N ASN A 547 35.75 -7.74 -12.49
CA ASN A 547 35.44 -9.16 -12.47
C ASN A 547 36.23 -9.97 -13.52
N PRO A 548 36.42 -9.49 -14.78
CA PRO A 548 37.24 -10.24 -15.74
C PRO A 548 38.68 -10.49 -15.27
N LEU A 549 39.29 -9.51 -14.59
CA LEU A 549 40.63 -9.64 -14.00
C LEU A 549 40.62 -10.59 -12.80
N PHE A 550 39.54 -10.58 -12.00
CA PHE A 550 39.31 -11.54 -10.92
C PHE A 550 39.16 -12.98 -11.40
N ILE A 551 38.45 -13.21 -12.50
CA ILE A 551 38.33 -14.54 -13.11
C ILE A 551 39.70 -15.04 -13.58
N GLN A 552 40.55 -14.18 -14.14
CA GLN A 552 41.91 -14.54 -14.55
C GLN A 552 42.80 -14.88 -13.34
N ALA A 553 42.74 -14.08 -12.27
CA ALA A 553 43.43 -14.39 -11.02
C ALA A 553 42.98 -15.74 -10.44
N SER A 554 41.66 -15.93 -10.30
CA SER A 554 41.05 -17.17 -9.78
C SER A 554 41.49 -18.39 -10.59
N LYS A 555 41.42 -18.32 -11.92
CA LYS A 555 41.85 -19.41 -12.80
C LYS A 555 43.33 -19.75 -12.64
N GLY A 556 44.19 -18.75 -12.45
CA GLY A 556 45.61 -18.96 -12.19
C GLY A 556 45.86 -19.66 -10.85
N LEU A 557 45.08 -19.32 -9.82
CA LEU A 557 45.16 -19.96 -8.49
C LEU A 557 44.60 -21.38 -8.49
N GLU A 558 43.57 -21.67 -9.28
CA GLU A 558 42.98 -23.01 -9.42
C GLU A 558 43.95 -24.02 -10.05
N LEU A 559 44.94 -23.56 -10.82
CA LEU A 559 45.97 -24.40 -11.42
C LEU A 559 47.10 -24.78 -10.44
N MET A 560 47.07 -24.25 -9.22
CA MET A 560 48.05 -24.59 -8.19
C MET A 560 47.83 -25.99 -7.63
N PRO A 561 48.87 -26.62 -7.02
CA PRO A 561 48.73 -27.91 -6.38
C PRO A 561 47.57 -27.94 -5.38
N ALA A 562 46.81 -29.04 -5.37
CA ALA A 562 45.71 -29.24 -4.44
C ALA A 562 46.22 -29.11 -2.99
N GLY A 563 45.50 -28.34 -2.17
CA GLY A 563 45.89 -28.05 -0.79
C GLY A 563 46.69 -26.76 -0.60
N THR A 564 47.01 -26.02 -1.67
CA THR A 564 47.64 -24.68 -1.57
C THR A 564 46.73 -23.70 -0.81
N PHE A 565 45.43 -23.75 -1.07
CA PHE A 565 44.41 -23.01 -0.33
C PHE A 565 43.59 -23.98 0.51
N LYS A 566 43.27 -23.58 1.74
CA LYS A 566 42.51 -24.38 2.70
C LYS A 566 41.13 -24.77 2.19
N ASP A 567 40.47 -23.84 1.50
CA ASP A 567 39.15 -23.99 0.92
C ASP A 567 38.96 -23.00 -0.25
N ARG A 568 37.78 -23.07 -0.89
CA ARG A 568 37.41 -22.19 -2.00
C ARG A 568 37.40 -20.72 -1.59
N HIS A 569 36.99 -20.42 -0.36
CA HIS A 569 36.93 -19.05 0.14
C HIS A 569 38.33 -18.44 0.26
N ALA A 570 39.30 -19.18 0.78
CA ALA A 570 40.70 -18.74 0.84
C ALA A 570 41.28 -18.48 -0.56
N LEU A 571 40.91 -19.28 -1.56
CA LEU A 571 41.30 -19.05 -2.96
C LEU A 571 40.67 -17.77 -3.52
N GLU A 572 39.38 -17.55 -3.30
CA GLU A 572 38.67 -16.35 -3.79
C GLU A 572 39.15 -15.07 -3.10
N SER A 573 39.44 -15.11 -1.79
CA SER A 573 40.10 -14.02 -1.08
C SER A 573 41.47 -13.70 -1.67
N ALA A 574 42.29 -14.72 -1.94
CA ALA A 574 43.59 -14.55 -2.56
C ALA A 574 43.48 -14.00 -3.99
N ALA A 575 42.52 -14.47 -4.78
CA ALA A 575 42.24 -13.96 -6.13
C ALA A 575 41.82 -12.50 -6.10
N ALA A 576 40.98 -12.10 -5.14
CA ALA A 576 40.53 -10.73 -4.98
C ALA A 576 41.66 -9.78 -4.58
N ALA A 577 42.50 -10.18 -3.62
CA ALA A 577 43.69 -9.41 -3.23
C ALA A 577 44.67 -9.28 -4.40
N LEU A 578 44.92 -10.37 -5.13
CA LEU A 578 45.79 -10.36 -6.31
C LEU A 578 45.23 -9.46 -7.43
N THR A 579 43.91 -9.47 -7.63
CA THR A 579 43.21 -8.61 -8.60
C THR A 579 43.29 -7.14 -8.21
N LYS A 580 43.13 -6.84 -6.92
CA LYS A 580 43.27 -5.50 -6.36
C LYS A 580 44.65 -4.94 -6.68
N GLU A 581 45.69 -5.69 -6.32
CA GLU A 581 47.09 -5.28 -6.50
C GLU A 581 47.52 -5.26 -7.97
N ALA A 582 47.04 -6.20 -8.79
CA ALA A 582 47.35 -6.24 -10.23
C ALA A 582 46.93 -4.95 -10.92
N HIS A 583 45.68 -4.52 -10.71
CA HIS A 583 45.25 -3.28 -11.34
C HIS A 583 45.78 -2.02 -10.64
N ALA A 584 46.10 -2.05 -9.33
CA ALA A 584 46.84 -0.96 -8.71
C ALA A 584 48.23 -0.77 -9.34
N ALA A 585 48.87 -1.87 -9.74
CA ALA A 585 50.13 -1.90 -10.49
C ALA A 585 49.95 -1.66 -12.01
N GLY A 586 48.72 -1.39 -12.48
CA GLY A 586 48.44 -1.06 -13.87
C GLY A 586 48.29 -2.25 -14.83
N LEU A 587 48.26 -3.49 -14.33
CA LEU A 587 47.99 -4.67 -15.16
C LEU A 587 46.56 -4.60 -15.70
N GLN A 588 46.42 -4.85 -17.00
CA GLN A 588 45.15 -4.88 -17.72
C GLN A 588 44.60 -6.30 -17.83
N ARG A 589 45.47 -7.31 -17.71
CA ARG A 589 45.13 -8.73 -17.65
C ARG A 589 46.16 -9.51 -16.83
N ILE A 590 45.78 -10.70 -16.38
CA ILE A 590 46.66 -11.66 -15.72
C ILE A 590 46.77 -12.87 -16.65
N ASP A 591 47.95 -13.04 -17.27
CA ASP A 591 48.25 -14.15 -18.16
C ASP A 591 48.68 -15.40 -17.38
N SER A 592 49.31 -15.22 -16.21
CA SER A 592 49.74 -16.31 -15.33
C SER A 592 49.79 -15.88 -13.87
N VAL A 593 49.53 -16.82 -12.96
CA VAL A 593 49.78 -16.65 -11.52
C VAL A 593 50.82 -17.67 -11.07
N VAL A 594 51.89 -17.19 -10.44
CA VAL A 594 53.05 -18.01 -10.08
C VAL A 594 53.36 -17.86 -8.60
N PRO A 595 53.56 -18.94 -7.82
CA PRO A 595 53.98 -18.83 -6.43
C PRO A 595 55.50 -18.58 -6.33
N SER A 596 55.96 -17.94 -5.25
CA SER A 596 57.39 -17.95 -4.89
C SER A 596 57.86 -19.38 -4.59
N PRO A 597 59.17 -19.67 -4.67
CA PRO A 597 59.70 -21.02 -4.36
C PRO A 597 59.33 -21.54 -2.97
N ASN A 598 59.15 -20.64 -2.00
CA ASN A 598 58.72 -20.96 -0.64
C ASN A 598 57.19 -20.86 -0.42
N GLY A 599 56.41 -20.54 -1.46
CA GLY A 599 54.95 -20.42 -1.39
C GLY A 599 54.42 -19.19 -0.65
N GLU A 600 55.29 -18.36 -0.07
CA GLU A 600 54.90 -17.19 0.73
C GLU A 600 54.33 -16.03 -0.10
N ARG A 601 54.59 -15.99 -1.41
CA ARG A 601 54.08 -14.94 -2.30
C ARG A 601 53.40 -15.51 -3.53
N LEU A 602 52.39 -14.80 -4.01
CA LEU A 602 51.74 -15.03 -5.30
C LEU A 602 52.06 -13.87 -6.24
N PHE A 603 52.49 -14.19 -7.45
CA PHE A 603 52.80 -13.22 -8.49
C PHE A 603 51.75 -13.26 -9.59
N ALA A 604 51.07 -12.15 -9.84
CA ALA A 604 50.28 -11.97 -11.05
C ALA A 604 51.20 -11.42 -12.14
N VAL A 605 51.23 -12.09 -13.29
CA VAL A 605 52.12 -11.77 -14.41
C VAL A 605 51.29 -11.46 -15.64
N GLN A 606 51.58 -10.32 -16.26
CA GLN A 606 51.13 -9.97 -17.60
C GLN A 606 52.32 -10.08 -18.56
N GLY A 607 52.22 -10.97 -19.54
CA GLY A 607 53.31 -11.37 -20.44
C GLY A 607 53.89 -12.75 -20.14
N THR A 608 54.95 -13.11 -20.86
CA THR A 608 55.60 -14.42 -20.75
C THR A 608 56.46 -14.50 -19.49
N ILE A 609 56.35 -15.60 -18.74
CA ILE A 609 57.19 -15.85 -17.56
C ILE A 609 58.67 -15.85 -17.98
N GLY A 610 59.49 -15.00 -17.35
CA GLY A 610 60.92 -14.86 -17.63
C GLY A 610 61.28 -13.77 -18.65
N ASP A 611 60.30 -13.16 -19.31
CA ASP A 611 60.51 -12.00 -20.18
C ASP A 611 60.77 -10.74 -19.31
N PRO A 612 61.90 -10.02 -19.48
CA PRO A 612 62.15 -8.75 -18.78
C PRO A 612 61.08 -7.68 -19.01
N ALA A 613 60.32 -7.75 -20.11
CA ALA A 613 59.22 -6.84 -20.42
C ALA A 613 57.90 -7.22 -19.73
N ALA A 614 57.81 -8.37 -19.05
CA ALA A 614 56.60 -8.79 -18.35
C ALA A 614 56.34 -7.89 -17.12
N SER A 615 55.09 -7.44 -16.98
CA SER A 615 54.65 -6.71 -15.79
C SER A 615 54.24 -7.70 -14.71
N ARG A 616 54.68 -7.47 -13.47
CA ARG A 616 54.35 -8.34 -12.35
C ARG A 616 54.01 -7.57 -11.08
N VAL A 617 53.08 -8.10 -10.32
CA VAL A 617 52.80 -7.67 -8.94
C VAL A 617 52.85 -8.89 -8.03
N ALA A 618 53.22 -8.69 -6.77
CA ALA A 618 53.28 -9.75 -5.77
C ALA A 618 52.37 -9.43 -4.59
N VAL A 619 51.68 -10.44 -4.08
CA VAL A 619 50.97 -10.39 -2.80
C VAL A 619 51.50 -11.46 -1.86
N ASP A 620 51.42 -11.23 -0.56
CA ASP A 620 51.68 -12.27 0.44
C ASP A 620 50.54 -13.30 0.41
N THR A 621 50.85 -14.57 0.23
CA THR A 621 49.87 -15.65 0.02
C THR A 621 48.92 -15.77 1.21
N ARG A 622 49.46 -15.70 2.44
CA ARG A 622 48.68 -15.89 3.65
C ARG A 622 47.79 -14.68 3.91
N ALA A 623 48.35 -13.48 3.90
CA ALA A 623 47.60 -12.25 4.10
C ALA A 623 46.49 -12.10 3.04
N ALA A 624 46.79 -12.44 1.78
CA ALA A 624 45.82 -12.40 0.69
C ALA A 624 44.64 -13.37 0.93
N SER A 625 44.92 -14.58 1.44
CA SER A 625 43.89 -15.58 1.71
C SER A 625 43.01 -15.30 2.94
N GLU A 626 43.53 -14.52 3.89
CA GLU A 626 42.83 -14.14 5.14
C GLU A 626 42.06 -12.80 4.98
N GLN A 627 42.30 -12.06 3.90
CA GLN A 627 41.64 -10.78 3.64
C GLN A 627 40.18 -10.98 3.21
N SER A 628 39.27 -10.12 3.71
CA SER A 628 37.87 -10.17 3.30
C SER A 628 37.71 -9.76 1.83
N LEU A 629 36.80 -10.45 1.14
CA LEU A 629 36.47 -10.13 -0.25
C LEU A 629 35.93 -8.70 -0.38
N ALA A 630 35.12 -8.25 0.59
CA ALA A 630 34.63 -6.88 0.68
C ALA A 630 35.77 -5.84 0.73
N LEU A 631 36.83 -6.07 1.51
CA LEU A 631 37.98 -5.17 1.58
C LEU A 631 38.76 -5.14 0.26
N SER A 632 39.01 -6.29 -0.35
CA SER A 632 39.70 -6.36 -1.65
C SER A 632 38.91 -5.71 -2.78
N SER A 633 37.58 -5.72 -2.68
CA SER A 633 36.66 -5.13 -3.67
C SER A 633 36.42 -3.64 -3.49
N GLY A 634 36.94 -3.01 -2.42
CA GLY A 634 36.64 -1.61 -2.11
C GLY A 634 35.21 -1.39 -1.57
N ALA A 635 34.56 -2.43 -1.09
CA ALA A 635 33.20 -2.38 -0.58
C ALA A 635 33.11 -1.75 0.83
N VAL A 636 34.22 -1.64 1.54
CA VAL A 636 34.32 -1.17 2.94
C VAL A 636 35.28 0.00 3.09
N GLN A 637 35.08 0.86 4.10
CA GLN A 637 35.74 2.16 4.21
C GLN A 637 37.26 2.11 4.46
N GLY A 638 37.76 1.02 5.06
CA GLY A 638 39.18 0.76 5.30
C GLY A 638 39.94 0.29 4.07
N ALA A 639 39.27 0.12 2.92
CA ALA A 639 39.96 -0.06 1.65
C ALA A 639 40.69 1.25 1.30
N PRO A 640 41.99 1.23 0.97
CA PRO A 640 42.64 2.42 0.42
C PRO A 640 41.82 2.90 -0.78
N ASN A 641 41.62 4.21 -0.90
CA ASN A 641 40.62 4.83 -1.77
C ASN A 641 40.86 4.49 -3.26
N VAL A 642 40.41 3.31 -3.72
CA VAL A 642 40.67 2.81 -5.09
C VAL A 642 39.71 3.44 -6.12
N LEU A 643 38.71 4.19 -5.67
CA LEU A 643 37.71 4.82 -6.54
C LEU A 643 38.09 6.23 -7.00
N HIS A 644 39.19 6.81 -6.52
CA HIS A 644 39.71 8.10 -7.00
C HIS A 644 41.25 8.15 -7.09
N PRO A 645 41.90 7.53 -8.10
CA PRO A 645 43.26 7.95 -8.47
C PRO A 645 43.31 8.83 -9.73
N GLN A 646 42.24 8.85 -10.54
CA GLN A 646 42.34 9.42 -11.89
C GLN A 646 42.04 10.92 -11.98
N GLN A 647 41.40 11.51 -10.98
CA GLN A 647 41.14 12.96 -10.96
C GLN A 647 42.26 13.74 -10.26
N ASP A 648 42.83 13.21 -9.18
CA ASP A 648 43.90 13.91 -8.45
C ASP A 648 45.24 13.87 -9.19
N ALA A 649 45.61 12.73 -9.80
CA ALA A 649 46.86 12.64 -10.58
C ALA A 649 46.83 13.49 -11.86
N GLN A 650 45.66 13.60 -12.52
CA GLN A 650 45.51 14.45 -13.70
C GLN A 650 45.42 15.93 -13.34
N GLN A 651 44.80 16.30 -12.22
CA GLN A 651 44.78 17.68 -11.74
C GLN A 651 46.15 18.14 -11.22
N GLU A 652 46.93 17.25 -10.62
CA GLU A 652 48.25 17.56 -10.11
C GLU A 652 49.31 17.61 -11.23
N GLN A 653 49.22 16.73 -12.23
CA GLN A 653 50.00 16.87 -13.48
C GLN A 653 49.59 18.11 -14.28
N ALA A 654 48.31 18.46 -14.35
CA ALA A 654 47.85 19.69 -15.00
C ALA A 654 48.29 20.95 -14.24
N ARG A 655 48.29 20.93 -12.90
CA ARG A 655 48.82 22.03 -12.07
C ARG A 655 50.33 22.17 -12.19
N GLN A 656 51.07 21.07 -12.26
CA GLN A 656 52.52 21.09 -12.45
C GLN A 656 52.90 21.53 -13.87
N ALA A 657 52.14 21.11 -14.89
CA ALA A 657 52.32 21.57 -16.27
C ALA A 657 51.97 23.05 -16.44
N GLN A 658 50.93 23.56 -15.77
CA GLN A 658 50.59 24.99 -15.76
C GLN A 658 51.62 25.84 -15.01
N LYS A 659 52.21 25.33 -13.92
CA LYS A 659 53.34 26.00 -13.24
C LYS A 659 54.63 25.99 -14.05
N ALA A 660 54.83 25.01 -14.95
CA ALA A 660 56.01 24.92 -15.82
C ALA A 660 55.91 25.76 -17.11
N MET A 661 54.72 26.25 -17.47
CA MET A 661 54.46 26.98 -18.72
C MET A 661 54.21 28.49 -18.55
N GLY A 662 54.61 29.07 -17.40
CA GLY A 662 54.67 30.52 -17.13
C GLY A 662 53.94 31.48 -18.07
N VAL A 663 52.74 31.90 -17.67
CA VAL A 663 52.14 33.20 -18.00
C VAL A 663 51.54 33.79 -16.74
#